data_AF-A0A435BR00-F1
#
_entry.id   AF-A0A435BR00-F1
#
_cell.length_a   1.000
_cell.length_b   1.000
_cell.length_c   1.000
_cell.angle_alpha   90.00
_cell.angle_beta   90.00
_cell.angle_gamma   90.00
#
_symmetry.space_group_name_H-M   'P 1'
#
loop_
_entity.id
_entity.type
_entity.pdbx_description
1 polymer ?
#
loop_
_entity_poly.entity_id
_entity_poly.type
_entity_poly.pdbx_seq_one_letter_code
_entity_poly.pdbx_strand_id
1 'polypeptide(L)'
;MYVRTLSYIHKSAVICRGGKMNILSRPAFFDAFQKRFILASKEEAPVPGVFGRWLASSLLRRSPGRARRPSKTSDLPNLALEALEARYLLSADVVPFAVDMNDLAGADYSLRYDNLIQTIQIYDNKTDTLIDQRNAQQVDYIVVRGTAADDKLTIDFGENFLAALDVRFDGGAGNDTLAMTGGSFDAVRLATDTGQSGSITAQAGALTHSIGLASVGAVEDDTAASERIYADSSGQARVIRIGSSDGSDDNLAVLDAGTSNNLIAYRFAVPALSLTVDAGAGDDSFVLHEIDPALAGKVLLSGGAGSDAVVGPPQDTDWHLTGDGSGHVAGVSFVTVENLIGSAGNEDTFFVGAAGKLSGVMAGGDAGFDSMVLDGGTFASVKYVATGQTSGTIIRDGVVLHYDGLEPIIDNSVVADRVITTSNADDEATLSDNGATLTLSSDSLIPTFESITFNKPSTSLTINLGDDLGIPILSKDTLTINAVNLGSAALFVNGQDGKDEVTISGTLTAGAVNVNAEKISVSSTVNAGSVTLTAAAADDGEITGGAYFATPEAIIDLTGATIIVTGAAQFTATATANVEAETAEVGPLAGVIATILPEARVKFSSTDVTAASLSASSTVTVTLTAKDESDAGSDNDEKK
;
A
#
# COMPACT_ATOMS: atom_id res chain seq x y z
N MET A 1 10.09 -35.15 35.53
CA MET A 1 10.81 -36.19 36.31
C MET A 1 10.94 -37.42 35.41
N TYR A 2 12.16 -37.97 35.27
CA TYR A 2 12.59 -39.09 34.40
C TYR A 2 12.53 -38.81 32.89
N VAL A 3 13.60 -38.51 32.15
CA VAL A 3 14.96 -39.11 32.00
C VAL A 3 14.94 -40.61 31.65
N ARG A 4 15.27 -40.93 30.41
CA ARG A 4 16.13 -42.08 30.07
C ARG A 4 17.03 -41.80 28.87
N THR A 5 18.30 -41.79 29.21
CA THR A 5 19.52 -41.78 28.41
C THR A 5 19.70 -43.12 27.69
N LEU A 6 20.24 -43.10 26.46
CA LEU A 6 21.10 -44.18 25.95
C LEU A 6 22.31 -43.55 25.26
N SER A 7 23.49 -44.10 25.54
CA SER A 7 24.80 -43.60 25.14
C SER A 7 25.65 -44.78 24.63
N TYR A 8 26.74 -44.43 23.93
CA TYR A 8 27.89 -45.25 23.45
C TYR A 8 27.69 -46.01 22.11
N ILE A 9 28.62 -46.04 21.13
CA ILE A 9 30.09 -46.15 21.15
C ILE A 9 30.77 -45.46 19.94
N HIS A 10 32.02 -45.02 20.18
CA HIS A 10 33.07 -44.47 19.32
C HIS A 10 33.35 -45.13 17.95
N LYS A 11 33.91 -44.33 17.03
CA LYS A 11 35.19 -44.64 16.35
C LYS A 11 35.91 -43.37 15.88
N SER A 12 37.09 -43.14 16.43
CA SER A 12 38.08 -42.16 15.95
C SER A 12 38.88 -42.73 14.78
N ALA A 13 39.20 -41.90 13.80
CA ALA A 13 40.34 -42.11 12.92
C ALA A 13 41.06 -40.76 12.73
N VAL A 14 42.30 -40.71 13.21
CA VAL A 14 43.27 -39.64 13.01
C VAL A 14 44.11 -40.01 11.79
N ILE A 15 44.23 -39.11 10.82
CA ILE A 15 45.32 -39.10 9.85
C ILE A 15 45.96 -37.71 9.91
N CYS A 16 47.22 -37.66 10.36
CA CYS A 16 48.07 -36.47 10.29
C CYS A 16 49.10 -36.64 9.17
N ARG A 17 49.28 -35.58 8.35
CA ARG A 17 50.51 -35.04 7.71
C ARG A 17 50.11 -34.38 6.37
N GLY A 18 50.52 -33.17 6.01
CA GLY A 18 51.34 -32.17 6.70
C GLY A 18 51.53 -30.92 5.82
N GLY A 19 51.87 -29.80 6.48
CA GLY A 19 52.76 -28.74 5.99
C GLY A 19 52.29 -27.81 4.86
N LYS A 20 51.90 -26.58 5.25
CA LYS A 20 52.56 -25.32 4.83
C LYS A 20 52.10 -24.18 5.76
N MET A 21 53.06 -23.60 6.48
CA MET A 21 52.90 -22.37 7.26
C MET A 21 53.09 -21.18 6.31
N ASN A 22 52.05 -20.38 6.11
CA ASN A 22 52.17 -19.03 5.55
C ASN A 22 51.80 -18.03 6.65
N ILE A 23 52.63 -17.01 6.83
CA ILE A 23 52.37 -15.87 7.70
C ILE A 23 51.22 -15.07 7.07
N LEU A 24 50.06 -15.04 7.74
CA LEU A 24 48.85 -14.36 7.29
C LEU A 24 48.91 -12.88 7.67
N SER A 25 48.76 -12.00 6.67
CA SER A 25 48.50 -10.57 6.83
C SER A 25 47.03 -10.31 7.16
N ARG A 26 46.73 -9.06 7.52
CA ARG A 26 45.55 -8.61 8.30
C ARG A 26 44.15 -8.50 7.65
N PRO A 27 43.80 -8.98 6.44
CA PRO A 27 42.43 -8.83 5.93
C PRO A 27 41.55 -10.11 5.94
N ALA A 28 41.76 -11.05 6.88
CA ALA A 28 40.96 -12.29 6.97
C ALA A 28 40.13 -12.43 8.27
N PHE A 29 39.72 -11.31 8.87
CA PHE A 29 38.91 -11.29 10.11
C PHE A 29 37.47 -10.80 9.91
N PHE A 30 37.11 -10.22 8.76
CA PHE A 30 35.76 -9.68 8.53
C PHE A 30 34.81 -10.63 7.78
N ASP A 31 35.31 -11.65 7.10
CA ASP A 31 34.48 -12.58 6.30
C ASP A 31 33.87 -13.76 7.11
N ALA A 32 34.01 -13.73 8.45
CA ALA A 32 33.45 -14.74 9.35
C ALA A 32 32.38 -14.18 10.31
N PHE A 33 32.00 -12.91 10.20
CA PHE A 33 31.04 -12.27 11.11
C PHE A 33 29.62 -12.09 10.54
N GLN A 34 29.40 -12.31 9.23
CA GLN A 34 28.06 -12.16 8.61
C GLN A 34 27.30 -13.46 8.31
N LYS A 35 27.83 -14.65 8.65
CA LYS A 35 27.17 -15.95 8.32
C LYS A 35 26.46 -16.67 9.47
N ARG A 36 26.10 -15.95 10.54
CA ARG A 36 25.20 -16.48 11.57
C ARG A 36 24.59 -15.31 12.33
N PHE A 37 23.32 -14.98 12.08
CA PHE A 37 22.29 -14.76 13.11
C PHE A 37 21.03 -14.21 12.42
N ILE A 38 20.09 -15.12 12.15
CA ILE A 38 18.67 -14.79 12.04
C ILE A 38 17.96 -15.59 13.14
N LEU A 39 17.06 -14.90 13.84
CA LEU A 39 15.86 -15.30 14.57
C LEU A 39 15.82 -15.14 16.11
N ALA A 40 14.79 -14.37 16.50
CA ALA A 40 13.92 -14.45 17.69
C ALA A 40 14.22 -13.57 18.94
N SER A 41 13.58 -12.39 18.94
CA SER A 41 12.55 -11.90 19.90
C SER A 41 12.72 -11.96 21.42
N LYS A 42 12.47 -10.79 22.05
CA LYS A 42 11.49 -10.48 23.14
C LYS A 42 12.05 -9.86 24.45
N GLU A 43 11.53 -8.65 24.72
CA GLU A 43 11.14 -8.00 26.01
C GLU A 43 12.14 -7.68 27.16
N GLU A 44 12.11 -6.38 27.51
CA GLU A 44 12.00 -5.73 28.85
C GLU A 44 13.11 -5.78 29.94
N ALA A 45 13.79 -4.62 30.07
CA ALA A 45 13.98 -3.78 31.28
C ALA A 45 14.71 -4.36 32.55
N PRO A 46 15.01 -3.56 33.61
CA PRO A 46 16.33 -2.93 33.80
C PRO A 46 17.06 -3.29 35.13
N VAL A 47 18.31 -2.79 35.25
CA VAL A 47 19.28 -2.83 36.38
C VAL A 47 18.66 -2.42 37.74
N PRO A 48 19.15 -2.88 38.91
CA PRO A 48 20.05 -2.02 39.74
C PRO A 48 20.98 -2.74 40.78
N GLY A 49 21.90 -1.99 41.44
CA GLY A 49 22.46 -2.34 42.77
C GLY A 49 23.99 -2.39 42.91
N VAL A 50 24.77 -1.30 42.96
CA VAL A 50 25.17 -0.39 44.08
C VAL A 50 25.99 -1.01 45.27
N PHE A 51 27.08 -0.30 45.64
CA PHE A 51 27.92 -0.30 46.88
C PHE A 51 28.94 -1.46 47.07
N GLY A 52 30.18 -1.29 47.56
CA GLY A 52 30.90 -0.16 48.15
C GLY A 52 32.32 -0.59 48.61
N ARG A 53 33.20 0.39 48.81
CA ARG A 53 34.61 0.36 49.29
C ARG A 53 34.73 -0.25 50.72
N TRP A 54 35.87 -0.66 51.33
CA TRP A 54 37.20 -0.02 51.51
C TRP A 54 38.15 -0.93 52.38
N LEU A 55 39.47 -0.66 52.34
CA LEU A 55 40.62 -0.97 53.26
C LEU A 55 41.21 -2.38 53.58
N ALA A 56 42.45 -2.54 53.12
CA ALA A 56 43.76 -2.53 53.83
C ALA A 56 44.12 -3.42 55.06
N SER A 57 45.21 -4.18 54.81
CA SER A 57 46.49 -4.31 55.56
C SER A 57 46.72 -5.28 56.73
N SER A 58 47.62 -6.23 56.44
CA SER A 58 48.79 -6.72 57.22
C SER A 58 48.64 -7.90 58.19
N LEU A 59 49.41 -8.99 57.96
CA LEU A 59 50.67 -9.31 58.67
C LEU A 59 51.27 -10.68 58.23
N LEU A 60 52.47 -10.61 57.64
CA LEU A 60 53.69 -11.44 57.80
C LEU A 60 53.62 -12.94 58.17
N ARG A 61 54.30 -13.80 57.38
CA ARG A 61 55.61 -14.42 57.77
C ARG A 61 56.31 -15.27 56.69
N ARG A 62 57.63 -15.00 56.59
CA ARG A 62 58.82 -15.88 56.37
C ARG A 62 59.19 -16.40 54.96
N SER A 63 60.33 -15.90 54.47
CA SER A 63 61.32 -16.59 53.58
C SER A 63 62.34 -17.36 54.47
N PRO A 64 63.34 -18.16 53.98
CA PRO A 64 64.31 -17.80 52.91
C PRO A 64 64.86 -18.95 52.01
N GLY A 65 65.59 -18.59 50.94
CA GLY A 65 66.53 -19.52 50.27
C GLY A 65 66.92 -19.11 48.86
N ARG A 66 68.22 -19.02 48.58
CA ARG A 66 68.91 -18.33 47.47
C ARG A 66 69.71 -19.33 46.63
N ALA A 67 69.71 -19.25 45.29
CA ALA A 67 70.85 -19.66 44.45
C ALA A 67 70.72 -19.18 42.99
N ARG A 68 71.85 -18.76 42.40
CA ARG A 68 72.04 -18.21 41.05
C ARG A 68 72.80 -19.21 40.15
N ARG A 69 72.46 -19.18 38.84
CA ARG A 69 73.26 -19.46 37.60
C ARG A 69 73.68 -20.92 37.29
N PRO A 70 74.00 -21.30 36.01
CA PRO A 70 74.36 -20.45 34.84
C PRO A 70 73.69 -20.76 33.48
N SER A 71 73.95 -19.83 32.55
CA SER A 71 73.73 -19.83 31.10
C SER A 71 74.51 -20.90 30.35
N LYS A 72 73.92 -21.44 29.27
CA LYS A 72 74.66 -22.13 28.21
C LYS A 72 74.73 -21.23 26.97
N THR A 73 75.94 -20.81 26.66
CA THR A 73 76.39 -20.37 25.34
C THR A 73 76.45 -21.59 24.41
N SER A 74 76.04 -21.41 23.15
CA SER A 74 76.37 -22.32 22.06
C SER A 74 77.06 -21.52 20.97
N ASP A 75 78.37 -21.75 20.85
CA ASP A 75 79.24 -21.30 19.80
C ASP A 75 78.80 -21.86 18.43
N LEU A 76 78.63 -21.00 17.44
CA LEU A 76 78.82 -21.31 16.03
C LEU A 76 79.53 -20.13 15.35
N PRO A 77 80.73 -20.32 14.77
CA PRO A 77 81.48 -19.27 14.08
C PRO A 77 81.07 -19.18 12.60
N ASN A 78 81.24 -17.98 12.01
CA ASN A 78 81.05 -17.60 10.61
C ASN A 78 79.61 -17.39 10.09
N LEU A 79 78.95 -16.32 10.54
CA LEU A 79 78.04 -15.57 9.69
C LEU A 79 78.51 -14.11 9.61
N ALA A 80 79.08 -13.72 8.48
CA ALA A 80 79.28 -12.30 8.17
C ALA A 80 77.88 -11.70 7.93
N LEU A 81 77.43 -10.84 8.86
CA LEU A 81 76.33 -9.91 8.59
C LEU A 81 76.93 -8.77 7.79
N GLU A 82 76.78 -8.85 6.47
CA GLU A 82 76.89 -7.70 5.59
C GLU A 82 75.87 -6.65 6.04
N ALA A 83 76.28 -5.38 6.18
CA ALA A 83 75.35 -4.31 6.45
C ALA A 83 74.43 -4.18 5.24
N LEU A 84 73.12 -4.39 5.45
CA LEU A 84 72.09 -4.05 4.48
C LEU A 84 72.28 -2.58 4.08
N GLU A 85 72.74 -2.34 2.85
CA GLU A 85 72.68 -1.01 2.26
C GLU A 85 71.24 -0.50 2.31
N ALA A 86 71.09 0.81 2.53
CA ALA A 86 69.81 1.48 2.49
C ALA A 86 69.22 1.36 1.08
N ARG A 87 68.47 0.30 0.82
CA ARG A 87 67.50 0.29 -0.27
C ARG A 87 66.46 1.34 0.10
N TYR A 88 66.50 2.46 -0.61
CA TYR A 88 65.43 3.45 -0.63
C TYR A 88 64.08 2.72 -0.66
N LEU A 89 63.30 2.91 0.40
CA LEU A 89 61.88 2.59 0.43
C LEU A 89 61.19 3.43 -0.65
N LEU A 90 61.01 2.86 -1.85
CA LEU A 90 59.78 3.09 -2.61
C LEU A 90 58.72 2.14 -2.04
N SER A 91 58.27 2.40 -0.82
CA SER A 91 56.85 2.19 -0.56
C SER A 91 56.17 3.32 -1.33
N ALA A 92 55.40 2.96 -2.36
CA ALA A 92 54.35 3.83 -2.84
C ALA A 92 53.38 4.00 -1.66
N ASP A 93 53.68 4.94 -0.76
CA ASP A 93 52.66 5.50 0.11
C ASP A 93 51.72 6.23 -0.83
N VAL A 94 50.61 5.56 -1.10
CA VAL A 94 49.44 6.07 -1.80
C VAL A 94 48.98 7.31 -1.04
N VAL A 95 49.02 8.48 -1.67
CA VAL A 95 48.51 9.72 -1.08
C VAL A 95 47.29 10.14 -1.89
N PRO A 96 46.10 10.28 -1.26
CA PRO A 96 44.95 10.85 -1.96
C PRO A 96 45.27 12.27 -2.42
N PHE A 97 44.69 12.67 -3.55
CA PHE A 97 44.66 14.09 -3.88
C PHE A 97 43.58 14.75 -3.03
N ALA A 98 43.97 15.26 -1.86
CA ALA A 98 43.07 15.87 -0.89
C ALA A 98 43.06 17.40 -1.00
N VAL A 99 41.87 17.98 -1.03
CA VAL A 99 41.64 19.43 -1.04
C VAL A 99 40.59 19.77 0.02
N ASP A 100 40.91 20.75 0.86
CA ASP A 100 39.97 21.34 1.81
C ASP A 100 39.53 22.71 1.28
N MET A 101 38.22 22.92 1.17
CA MET A 101 37.62 24.21 0.85
C MET A 101 37.82 25.19 2.01
N ASN A 102 37.94 26.49 1.71
CA ASN A 102 38.37 27.48 2.71
C ASN A 102 37.59 28.81 2.72
N ASP A 103 36.51 28.93 1.93
CA ASP A 103 35.66 30.12 1.94
C ASP A 103 34.55 30.00 3.01
N LEU A 104 34.63 30.82 4.05
CA LEU A 104 33.65 30.84 5.14
C LEU A 104 32.26 31.37 4.72
N ALA A 105 32.14 31.91 3.51
CA ALA A 105 30.87 32.31 2.91
C ALA A 105 30.32 31.24 1.93
N GLY A 106 30.91 30.04 1.89
CA GLY A 106 30.56 28.92 1.03
C GLY A 106 31.43 28.87 -0.21
N ALA A 107 32.33 27.91 -0.34
CA ALA A 107 33.26 27.78 -1.46
C ALA A 107 32.58 27.25 -2.72
N ASP A 108 33.14 27.58 -3.89
CA ASP A 108 32.67 27.06 -5.19
C ASP A 108 33.90 26.62 -6.00
N TYR A 109 34.22 25.33 -5.97
CA TYR A 109 35.38 24.76 -6.65
C TYR A 109 34.98 23.92 -7.86
N SER A 110 35.85 23.84 -8.87
CA SER A 110 35.72 22.88 -9.97
C SER A 110 36.91 21.95 -10.09
N LEU A 111 36.63 20.66 -10.31
CA LEU A 111 37.57 19.63 -10.71
C LEU A 111 37.53 19.50 -12.23
N ARG A 112 38.65 19.78 -12.87
CA ARG A 112 38.82 19.74 -14.34
C ARG A 112 39.94 18.78 -14.71
N TYR A 113 39.86 18.19 -15.90
CA TYR A 113 40.90 17.33 -16.45
C TYR A 113 41.52 17.92 -17.72
N ASP A 114 42.84 18.04 -17.72
CA ASP A 114 43.60 18.37 -18.93
C ASP A 114 44.19 17.08 -19.51
N ASN A 115 43.68 16.65 -20.67
CA ASN A 115 44.10 15.42 -21.33
C ASN A 115 45.48 15.53 -22.01
N LEU A 116 45.96 16.73 -22.31
CA LEU A 116 47.24 16.95 -23.00
C LEU A 116 48.40 16.71 -22.03
N ILE A 117 48.26 17.21 -20.81
CA ILE A 117 49.27 17.04 -19.75
C ILE A 117 48.88 15.98 -18.71
N GLN A 118 47.71 15.37 -18.86
CA GLN A 118 47.16 14.32 -18.00
C GLN A 118 47.13 14.73 -16.52
N THR A 119 46.64 15.95 -16.25
CA THR A 119 46.54 16.47 -14.89
C THR A 119 45.10 16.70 -14.48
N ILE A 120 44.82 16.37 -13.23
CA ILE A 120 43.60 16.76 -12.52
C ILE A 120 43.88 18.10 -11.86
N GLN A 121 43.02 19.08 -12.12
CA GLN A 121 43.16 20.46 -11.66
C GLN A 121 41.96 20.86 -10.82
N ILE A 122 42.20 21.58 -9.72
CA ILE A 122 41.16 22.12 -8.86
C ILE A 122 41.21 23.64 -8.96
N TYR A 123 40.11 24.25 -9.37
CA TYR A 123 39.94 25.69 -9.50
C TYR A 123 38.96 26.21 -8.46
N ASP A 124 39.20 27.41 -7.95
CA ASP A 124 38.18 28.22 -7.28
C ASP A 124 37.45 29.05 -8.33
N ASN A 125 36.15 28.77 -8.51
CA ASN A 125 35.31 29.41 -9.52
C ASN A 125 34.96 30.86 -9.17
N LYS A 126 35.00 31.24 -7.88
CA LYS A 126 34.73 32.63 -7.47
C LYS A 126 35.86 33.58 -7.84
N THR A 127 37.09 33.08 -7.76
CA THR A 127 38.31 33.86 -8.04
C THR A 127 38.91 33.54 -9.41
N ASP A 128 38.44 32.48 -10.06
CA ASP A 128 38.99 31.89 -11.30
C ASP A 128 40.49 31.56 -11.15
N THR A 129 40.88 30.96 -10.03
CA THR A 129 42.27 30.62 -9.73
C THR A 129 42.49 29.13 -9.56
N LEU A 130 43.62 28.62 -10.05
CA LEU A 130 44.05 27.24 -9.83
C LEU A 130 44.53 27.09 -8.38
N ILE A 131 43.88 26.21 -7.62
CA ILE A 131 44.18 25.90 -6.23
C ILE A 131 45.29 24.86 -6.11
N ASP A 132 45.12 23.72 -6.78
CA ASP A 132 46.13 22.65 -6.84
C ASP A 132 45.95 21.81 -8.10
N GLN A 133 46.99 21.08 -8.49
CA GLN A 133 46.94 20.12 -9.59
C GLN A 133 47.85 18.92 -9.35
N ARG A 134 47.43 17.75 -9.86
CA ARG A 134 48.20 16.51 -9.77
C ARG A 134 48.15 15.73 -11.08
N ASN A 135 49.21 15.00 -11.39
CA ASN A 135 49.20 14.08 -12.52
C ASN A 135 48.21 12.95 -12.23
N ALA A 136 47.29 12.67 -13.16
CA ALA A 136 46.23 11.68 -12.97
C ALA A 136 46.75 10.27 -12.70
N GLN A 137 47.92 9.89 -13.20
CA GLN A 137 48.53 8.58 -12.94
C GLN A 137 49.10 8.44 -11.51
N GLN A 138 49.19 9.55 -10.77
CA GLN A 138 49.65 9.58 -9.38
C GLN A 138 48.49 9.66 -8.39
N VAL A 139 47.25 9.76 -8.86
CA VAL A 139 46.06 9.93 -8.04
C VAL A 139 45.26 8.63 -8.05
N ASP A 140 45.19 7.97 -6.89
CA ASP A 140 44.34 6.79 -6.72
C ASP A 140 42.88 7.19 -6.48
N TYR A 141 42.66 8.20 -5.63
CA TYR A 141 41.35 8.82 -5.39
C TYR A 141 41.52 10.26 -4.91
N ILE A 142 40.44 11.02 -5.01
CA ILE A 142 40.36 12.44 -4.67
C ILE A 142 39.46 12.60 -3.47
N VAL A 143 39.84 13.50 -2.56
CA VAL A 143 39.00 13.88 -1.41
C VAL A 143 38.82 15.38 -1.46
N VAL A 144 37.58 15.83 -1.49
CA VAL A 144 37.23 17.24 -1.35
C VAL A 144 36.39 17.39 -0.09
N ARG A 145 36.79 18.28 0.82
CA ARG A 145 36.06 18.58 2.05
C ARG A 145 35.55 20.01 2.02
N GLY A 146 34.25 20.18 2.20
CA GLY A 146 33.60 21.45 2.38
C GLY A 146 33.81 22.02 3.78
N THR A 147 33.16 23.14 4.00
CA THR A 147 33.21 24.01 5.16
C THR A 147 31.94 23.82 6.01
N ALA A 148 31.49 24.87 6.69
CA ALA A 148 30.23 24.88 7.44
C ALA A 148 29.19 25.83 6.81
N ALA A 149 29.51 26.38 5.64
CA ALA A 149 28.63 27.18 4.81
C ALA A 149 28.22 26.36 3.59
N ASP A 150 27.26 26.85 2.80
CA ASP A 150 26.79 26.13 1.61
C ASP A 150 27.90 26.10 0.53
N ASP A 151 28.51 24.94 0.33
CA ASP A 151 29.63 24.72 -0.59
C ASP A 151 29.18 24.07 -1.91
N LYS A 152 29.91 24.35 -3.00
CA LYS A 152 29.70 23.75 -4.32
C LYS A 152 30.98 23.10 -4.86
N LEU A 153 30.88 21.84 -5.27
CA LEU A 153 31.92 21.16 -6.05
C LEU A 153 31.37 20.84 -7.45
N THR A 154 31.99 21.38 -8.49
CA THR A 154 31.68 21.04 -9.89
C THR A 154 32.70 20.05 -10.44
N ILE A 155 32.28 18.93 -11.01
CA ILE A 155 33.13 18.00 -11.76
C ILE A 155 32.86 18.18 -13.25
N ASP A 156 33.89 18.60 -13.99
CA ASP A 156 33.80 18.87 -15.43
C ASP A 156 34.30 17.66 -16.24
N PHE A 157 33.37 16.99 -16.91
CA PHE A 157 33.58 15.88 -17.84
C PHE A 157 33.65 16.32 -19.31
N GLY A 158 33.80 17.63 -19.59
CA GLY A 158 33.93 18.16 -20.94
C GLY A 158 35.10 17.57 -21.73
N GLU A 159 36.17 17.18 -21.04
CA GLU A 159 37.30 16.45 -21.62
C GLU A 159 37.22 14.95 -21.32
N ASN A 160 37.64 14.13 -22.29
CA ASN A 160 37.65 12.67 -22.11
C ASN A 160 38.75 12.25 -21.12
N PHE A 161 38.34 11.72 -19.98
CA PHE A 161 39.24 11.10 -19.02
C PHE A 161 39.84 9.81 -19.58
N LEU A 162 41.16 9.64 -19.43
CA LEU A 162 41.87 8.43 -19.87
C LEU A 162 41.81 7.28 -18.85
N ALA A 163 41.32 7.56 -17.64
CA ALA A 163 41.13 6.61 -16.55
C ALA A 163 39.88 6.97 -15.74
N ALA A 164 39.31 5.98 -15.04
CA ALA A 164 38.20 6.20 -14.13
C ALA A 164 38.59 7.15 -12.99
N LEU A 165 37.64 7.98 -12.56
CA LEU A 165 37.79 8.90 -11.44
C LEU A 165 37.16 8.27 -10.19
N ASP A 166 37.82 8.37 -9.03
CA ASP A 166 37.23 8.10 -7.71
C ASP A 166 37.30 9.40 -6.90
N VAL A 167 36.16 10.05 -6.68
CA VAL A 167 36.03 11.28 -5.88
C VAL A 167 35.27 10.97 -4.60
N ARG A 168 35.65 11.60 -3.50
CA ARG A 168 34.89 11.62 -2.26
C ARG A 168 34.65 13.07 -1.88
N PHE A 169 33.39 13.49 -1.93
CA PHE A 169 32.97 14.82 -1.53
C PHE A 169 32.23 14.74 -0.20
N ASP A 170 32.78 15.39 0.81
CA ASP A 170 32.15 15.63 2.10
C ASP A 170 31.78 17.11 2.14
N GLY A 171 30.51 17.45 2.00
CA GLY A 171 30.03 18.83 1.99
C GLY A 171 30.26 19.57 3.31
N GLY A 172 30.33 18.83 4.43
CA GLY A 172 30.44 19.41 5.75
C GLY A 172 29.06 19.77 6.32
N ALA A 173 28.88 21.01 6.75
CA ALA A 173 27.59 21.51 7.23
C ALA A 173 27.11 22.63 6.30
N GLY A 174 25.79 22.78 6.18
CA GLY A 174 25.20 23.68 5.19
C GLY A 174 24.35 22.88 4.21
N ASN A 175 23.91 23.54 3.15
CA ASN A 175 23.24 22.91 2.02
C ASN A 175 24.24 22.80 0.86
N ASP A 176 25.02 21.72 0.87
CA ASP A 176 26.11 21.54 -0.07
C ASP A 176 25.64 20.93 -1.39
N THR A 177 26.29 21.32 -2.48
CA THR A 177 25.93 20.94 -3.85
C THR A 177 27.07 20.28 -4.59
N LEU A 178 26.82 19.11 -5.18
CA LEU A 178 27.67 18.57 -6.24
C LEU A 178 27.08 18.96 -7.60
N ALA A 179 27.88 19.52 -8.50
CA ALA A 179 27.53 19.70 -9.90
C ALA A 179 28.36 18.79 -10.81
N MET A 180 27.76 18.26 -11.87
CA MET A 180 28.40 17.47 -12.91
C MET A 180 28.06 18.11 -14.26
N THR A 181 29.08 18.46 -15.04
CA THR A 181 28.91 19.12 -16.34
C THR A 181 29.73 18.42 -17.43
N GLY A 182 29.30 18.55 -18.69
CA GLY A 182 30.01 17.93 -19.82
C GLY A 182 29.92 16.40 -19.86
N GLY A 183 30.55 15.79 -20.87
CA GLY A 183 30.59 14.34 -21.03
C GLY A 183 29.32 13.69 -21.59
N SER A 184 29.46 12.41 -21.96
CA SER A 184 28.35 11.56 -22.40
C SER A 184 28.51 10.16 -21.79
N PHE A 185 27.45 9.68 -21.15
CA PHE A 185 27.43 8.44 -20.38
C PHE A 185 26.39 7.46 -20.92
N ASP A 186 26.70 6.17 -20.83
CA ASP A 186 25.74 5.10 -21.04
C ASP A 186 24.72 5.07 -19.90
N ALA A 187 25.19 5.20 -18.66
CA ALA A 187 24.33 5.25 -17.48
C ALA A 187 24.92 6.17 -16.40
N VAL A 188 24.06 6.93 -15.72
CA VAL A 188 24.38 7.63 -14.48
C VAL A 188 23.46 7.11 -13.38
N ARG A 189 24.04 6.60 -12.29
CA ARG A 189 23.29 6.10 -11.13
C ARG A 189 23.61 6.93 -9.89
N LEU A 190 22.61 7.55 -9.29
CA LEU A 190 22.66 8.13 -7.94
C LEU A 190 22.05 7.13 -6.96
N ALA A 191 22.88 6.60 -6.05
CA ALA A 191 22.44 5.73 -4.97
C ALA A 191 22.54 6.46 -3.63
N THR A 192 21.44 6.51 -2.87
CA THR A 192 21.37 7.17 -1.56
C THR A 192 21.30 6.14 -0.42
N ASP A 193 21.89 6.46 0.73
CA ASP A 193 21.93 5.55 1.90
C ASP A 193 21.34 6.17 3.18
N THR A 194 21.46 7.48 3.31
CA THR A 194 20.92 8.35 4.36
C THR A 194 20.64 9.68 3.65
N GLY A 195 19.66 10.47 4.09
CA GLY A 195 19.08 11.55 3.27
C GLY A 195 20.02 12.59 2.65
N GLN A 196 21.30 12.66 3.04
CA GLN A 196 22.34 13.52 2.46
C GLN A 196 23.67 12.80 2.18
N SER A 197 23.67 11.46 2.10
CA SER A 197 24.87 10.68 1.75
C SER A 197 24.52 9.62 0.71
N GLY A 198 25.55 9.16 0.00
CA GLY A 198 25.37 8.21 -1.08
C GLY A 198 26.56 8.10 -2.01
N SER A 199 26.29 7.71 -3.25
CA SER A 199 27.30 7.63 -4.31
C SER A 199 26.68 7.85 -5.68
N ILE A 200 27.48 8.39 -6.60
CA ILE A 200 27.17 8.46 -8.02
C ILE A 200 28.14 7.56 -8.76
N THR A 201 27.63 6.75 -9.69
CA THR A 201 28.43 6.09 -10.72
C THR A 201 28.03 6.61 -12.10
N ALA A 202 29.02 7.04 -12.89
CA ALA A 202 28.82 7.50 -14.27
C ALA A 202 29.64 6.63 -15.22
N GLN A 203 28.96 5.84 -16.05
CA GLN A 203 29.58 4.85 -16.93
C GLN A 203 29.66 5.36 -18.37
N ALA A 204 30.84 5.29 -18.99
CA ALA A 204 31.07 5.56 -20.40
C ALA A 204 31.86 4.39 -21.02
N GLY A 205 31.16 3.49 -21.71
CA GLY A 205 31.71 2.24 -22.23
C GLY A 205 32.26 1.35 -21.11
N ALA A 206 33.58 1.14 -21.12
CA ALA A 206 34.28 0.35 -20.11
C ALA A 206 34.79 1.17 -18.91
N LEU A 207 34.67 2.50 -18.96
CA LEU A 207 35.07 3.39 -17.87
C LEU A 207 33.89 3.67 -16.95
N THR A 208 34.11 3.64 -15.65
CA THR A 208 33.11 3.97 -14.63
C THR A 208 33.71 4.94 -13.62
N HIS A 209 33.24 6.18 -13.64
CA HIS A 209 33.58 7.18 -12.62
C HIS A 209 32.74 6.91 -11.37
N SER A 210 33.33 7.07 -10.19
CA SER A 210 32.70 6.91 -8.89
C SER A 210 32.86 8.19 -8.07
N ILE A 211 31.78 8.66 -7.47
CA ILE A 211 31.76 9.84 -6.62
C ILE A 211 31.02 9.46 -5.34
N GLY A 212 31.72 9.38 -4.21
CA GLY A 212 31.09 9.25 -2.89
C GLY A 212 30.60 10.60 -2.37
N LEU A 213 29.40 10.62 -1.80
CA LEU A 213 28.74 11.81 -1.24
C LEU A 213 28.55 11.64 0.26
N ALA A 214 28.94 12.66 1.02
CA ALA A 214 28.61 12.80 2.44
C ALA A 214 28.19 14.24 2.72
N SER A 215 27.10 14.42 3.46
CA SER A 215 26.51 15.75 3.75
C SER A 215 26.25 16.60 2.51
N VAL A 216 25.73 16.00 1.44
CA VAL A 216 25.37 16.71 0.20
C VAL A 216 23.85 16.83 0.14
N GLY A 217 23.35 18.07 0.06
CA GLY A 217 21.92 18.35 -0.03
C GLY A 217 21.38 18.29 -1.46
N ALA A 218 22.21 18.59 -2.46
CA ALA A 218 21.80 18.62 -3.86
C ALA A 218 22.85 18.09 -4.83
N VAL A 219 22.38 17.48 -5.92
CA VAL A 219 23.15 17.09 -7.09
C VAL A 219 22.55 17.76 -8.32
N GLU A 220 23.39 18.49 -9.05
CA GLU A 220 23.06 19.13 -10.33
C GLU A 220 23.81 18.42 -11.45
N ASP A 221 23.11 17.74 -12.36
CA ASP A 221 23.73 16.87 -13.36
C ASP A 221 23.30 17.26 -14.78
N ASP A 222 24.11 18.13 -15.37
CA ASP A 222 23.92 18.62 -16.74
C ASP A 222 24.64 17.71 -17.77
N THR A 223 25.05 16.51 -17.38
CA THR A 223 25.73 15.57 -18.27
C THR A 223 24.75 14.88 -19.23
N ALA A 224 25.20 14.47 -20.41
CA ALA A 224 24.37 13.67 -21.29
C ALA A 224 24.41 12.20 -20.85
N ALA A 225 23.25 11.56 -20.65
CA ALA A 225 23.18 10.15 -20.26
C ALA A 225 22.13 9.39 -21.08
N SER A 226 22.41 8.14 -21.45
CA SER A 226 21.39 7.29 -22.06
C SER A 226 20.39 6.81 -21.02
N GLU A 227 20.87 6.32 -19.88
CA GLU A 227 20.04 5.88 -18.76
C GLU A 227 20.38 6.65 -17.50
N ARG A 228 19.36 6.94 -16.69
CA ARG A 228 19.52 7.50 -15.35
C ARG A 228 18.82 6.62 -14.33
N ILE A 229 19.47 6.39 -13.20
CA ILE A 229 18.96 5.53 -12.13
C ILE A 229 19.08 6.26 -10.80
N TYR A 230 17.96 6.55 -10.17
CA TYR A 230 17.90 6.88 -8.76
C TYR A 230 17.63 5.58 -7.99
N ALA A 231 18.38 5.33 -6.93
CA ALA A 231 18.18 4.17 -6.08
C ALA A 231 18.37 4.48 -4.61
N ASP A 232 17.32 4.34 -3.82
CA ASP A 232 17.43 4.40 -2.38
C ASP A 232 17.77 3.03 -1.80
N SER A 233 18.76 3.01 -0.91
CA SER A 233 19.19 1.83 -0.16
C SER A 233 19.07 2.02 1.35
N SER A 234 18.45 3.13 1.79
CA SER A 234 18.33 3.50 3.19
C SER A 234 17.35 2.63 3.99
N GLY A 235 16.36 2.04 3.31
CA GLY A 235 15.25 1.34 3.96
C GLY A 235 14.30 2.27 4.73
N GLN A 236 14.29 3.57 4.42
CA GLN A 236 13.44 4.57 5.04
C GLN A 236 12.30 4.94 4.09
N ALA A 237 11.12 5.21 4.65
CA ALA A 237 10.02 5.83 3.90
C ALA A 237 10.45 7.17 3.27
N ARG A 238 10.18 7.31 1.97
CA ARG A 238 10.51 8.46 1.13
C ARG A 238 9.26 9.13 0.60
N VAL A 239 9.38 10.44 0.39
CA VAL A 239 8.50 11.16 -0.52
C VAL A 239 9.39 11.61 -1.65
N ILE A 240 9.11 11.15 -2.87
CA ILE A 240 9.90 11.43 -4.07
C ILE A 240 8.99 12.16 -5.04
N ARG A 241 9.18 13.47 -5.15
CA ARG A 241 8.49 14.30 -6.12
C ARG A 241 9.22 14.24 -7.45
N ILE A 242 8.47 14.13 -8.54
CA ILE A 242 9.01 14.00 -9.90
C ILE A 242 8.33 15.03 -10.78
N GLY A 243 9.11 15.84 -11.50
CA GLY A 243 8.58 16.83 -12.42
C GLY A 243 9.65 17.62 -13.16
N SER A 244 9.21 18.64 -13.91
CA SER A 244 10.08 19.68 -14.47
C SER A 244 10.78 20.49 -13.37
N SER A 245 11.99 20.97 -13.65
CA SER A 245 12.81 21.70 -12.68
C SER A 245 12.25 23.06 -12.27
N ASP A 246 11.49 23.70 -13.16
CA ASP A 246 10.92 25.03 -12.96
C ASP A 246 9.57 25.23 -13.69
N GLY A 247 8.97 24.15 -14.19
CA GLY A 247 7.76 24.20 -15.02
C GLY A 247 8.02 24.66 -16.46
N SER A 248 9.27 24.82 -16.87
CA SER A 248 9.64 25.03 -18.26
C SER A 248 9.98 23.71 -18.96
N ASP A 249 9.77 23.67 -20.28
CA ASP A 249 10.17 22.56 -21.15
C ASP A 249 11.65 22.73 -21.56
N ASP A 250 12.57 22.78 -20.59
CA ASP A 250 14.00 23.02 -20.81
C ASP A 250 14.84 21.73 -20.86
N ASN A 251 14.19 20.56 -20.93
CA ASN A 251 14.81 19.24 -20.89
C ASN A 251 15.56 18.97 -19.58
N LEU A 252 15.22 19.66 -18.49
CA LEU A 252 15.68 19.36 -17.14
C LEU A 252 14.55 18.81 -16.27
N ALA A 253 14.85 17.74 -15.55
CA ALA A 253 13.94 17.13 -14.61
C ALA A 253 14.50 17.17 -13.18
N VAL A 254 13.62 17.08 -12.20
CA VAL A 254 13.97 17.07 -10.78
C VAL A 254 13.35 15.87 -10.08
N LEU A 255 14.16 15.24 -9.21
CA LEU A 255 13.72 14.39 -8.13
C LEU A 255 14.06 15.07 -6.80
N ASP A 256 13.07 15.33 -5.96
CA ASP A 256 13.30 15.90 -4.63
C ASP A 256 12.28 15.40 -3.61
N ALA A 257 12.38 15.85 -2.35
CA ALA A 257 11.43 15.50 -1.30
C ALA A 257 10.55 16.68 -0.84
N GLY A 258 10.50 17.76 -1.63
CA GLY A 258 9.77 18.97 -1.32
C GLY A 258 10.26 19.65 -0.05
N THR A 259 9.38 19.78 0.94
CA THR A 259 9.73 20.35 2.25
C THR A 259 10.34 19.33 3.22
N SER A 260 10.44 18.06 2.80
CA SER A 260 11.02 17.00 3.60
C SER A 260 12.53 16.94 3.34
N ASN A 261 13.35 17.13 4.37
CA ASN A 261 14.82 17.07 4.25
C ASN A 261 15.35 15.62 4.33
N ASN A 262 14.67 14.66 3.72
CA ASN A 262 15.06 13.26 3.75
C ASN A 262 15.74 12.78 2.45
N LEU A 263 15.89 13.59 1.41
CA LEU A 263 16.43 13.17 0.12
C LEU A 263 17.50 14.15 -0.41
N ILE A 264 18.50 13.63 -1.13
CA ILE A 264 19.38 14.44 -1.97
C ILE A 264 18.57 14.94 -3.16
N ALA A 265 18.32 16.24 -3.25
CA ALA A 265 17.64 16.82 -4.41
C ALA A 265 18.49 16.60 -5.67
N TYR A 266 17.90 16.02 -6.70
CA TYR A 266 18.61 15.65 -7.93
C TYR A 266 17.97 16.33 -9.12
N ARG A 267 18.65 17.36 -9.65
CA ARG A 267 18.32 17.96 -10.95
C ARG A 267 19.20 17.34 -12.02
N PHE A 268 18.61 16.93 -13.14
CA PHE A 268 19.35 16.29 -14.21
C PHE A 268 18.79 16.58 -15.60
N ALA A 269 19.68 16.54 -16.60
CA ALA A 269 19.27 16.55 -18.00
C ALA A 269 18.51 15.25 -18.35
N VAL A 270 17.36 15.38 -19.02
CA VAL A 270 16.48 14.26 -19.38
C VAL A 270 17.26 13.16 -20.14
N PRO A 271 17.18 11.88 -19.71
CA PRO A 271 17.94 10.80 -20.31
C PRO A 271 17.46 10.47 -21.73
N ALA A 272 18.36 9.96 -22.57
CA ALA A 272 18.02 9.61 -23.95
C ALA A 272 17.05 8.41 -24.01
N LEU A 273 17.20 7.42 -23.11
CA LEU A 273 16.45 6.17 -23.10
C LEU A 273 15.51 6.04 -21.89
N SER A 274 16.04 6.05 -20.65
CA SER A 274 15.23 5.72 -19.46
C SER A 274 15.64 6.45 -18.20
N LEU A 275 14.66 6.68 -17.32
CA LEU A 275 14.84 7.02 -15.92
C LEU A 275 14.21 5.90 -15.08
N THR A 276 14.99 5.27 -14.20
CA THR A 276 14.48 4.35 -13.17
C THR A 276 14.59 5.01 -11.81
N VAL A 277 13.50 5.03 -11.04
CA VAL A 277 13.48 5.48 -9.65
C VAL A 277 13.11 4.27 -8.79
N ASP A 278 14.09 3.74 -8.08
CA ASP A 278 13.94 2.61 -7.15
C ASP A 278 13.94 3.16 -5.72
N ALA A 279 12.78 3.15 -5.06
CA ALA A 279 12.63 3.65 -3.69
C ALA A 279 13.08 2.62 -2.63
N GLY A 280 13.25 1.35 -3.03
CA GLY A 280 13.92 0.35 -2.23
C GLY A 280 13.00 -0.26 -1.17
N ALA A 281 13.17 0.11 0.09
CA ALA A 281 12.35 -0.41 1.18
C ALA A 281 11.89 0.72 2.08
N GLY A 282 10.72 0.58 2.68
CA GLY A 282 10.03 1.68 3.34
C GLY A 282 8.66 1.87 2.72
N ASP A 283 7.79 2.65 3.36
CA ASP A 283 6.51 3.02 2.76
C ASP A 283 6.73 4.30 1.95
N ASP A 284 6.97 4.16 0.64
CA ASP A 284 7.42 5.23 -0.22
C ASP A 284 6.28 5.88 -1.01
N SER A 285 6.35 7.19 -1.23
CA SER A 285 5.34 7.94 -1.99
C SER A 285 5.98 8.69 -3.15
N PHE A 286 5.64 8.30 -4.38
CA PHE A 286 5.97 9.05 -5.57
C PHE A 286 4.89 10.10 -5.83
N VAL A 287 5.27 11.38 -5.90
CA VAL A 287 4.35 12.48 -6.18
C VAL A 287 4.64 13.02 -7.56
N LEU A 288 3.71 12.84 -8.50
CA LEU A 288 3.84 13.33 -9.86
C LEU A 288 3.39 14.79 -9.92
N HIS A 289 4.28 15.66 -10.38
CA HIS A 289 3.93 17.02 -10.79
C HIS A 289 3.84 17.08 -12.31
N GLU A 290 3.91 18.28 -12.90
CA GLU A 290 4.05 18.43 -14.35
C GLU A 290 5.30 17.68 -14.84
N ILE A 291 5.07 16.57 -15.53
CA ILE A 291 6.12 15.75 -16.14
C ILE A 291 6.56 16.43 -17.43
N ASP A 292 7.86 16.72 -17.54
CA ASP A 292 8.45 17.24 -18.78
C ASP A 292 8.08 16.29 -19.96
N PRO A 293 7.51 16.81 -21.06
CA PRO A 293 7.12 15.99 -22.21
C PRO A 293 8.24 15.12 -22.80
N ALA A 294 9.50 15.55 -22.67
CA ALA A 294 10.68 14.80 -23.10
C ALA A 294 11.02 13.63 -22.16
N LEU A 295 10.58 13.70 -20.89
CA LEU A 295 10.73 12.64 -19.90
C LEU A 295 9.58 11.62 -19.94
N ALA A 296 8.39 12.05 -20.35
CA ALA A 296 7.23 11.18 -20.51
C ALA A 296 7.53 9.96 -21.40
N GLY A 297 7.10 8.77 -20.97
CA GLY A 297 7.34 7.49 -21.63
C GLY A 297 8.71 6.86 -21.32
N LYS A 298 9.56 7.51 -20.52
CA LYS A 298 10.90 7.01 -20.16
C LYS A 298 11.04 6.63 -18.69
N VAL A 299 10.05 6.94 -17.86
CA VAL A 299 10.13 6.79 -16.40
C VAL A 299 9.54 5.47 -15.94
N LEU A 300 10.31 4.75 -15.12
CA LEU A 300 9.85 3.61 -14.33
C LEU A 300 10.03 3.91 -12.84
N LEU A 301 8.93 3.84 -12.09
CA LEU A 301 8.90 3.92 -10.63
C LEU A 301 8.80 2.51 -10.05
N SER A 302 9.68 2.18 -9.12
CA SER A 302 9.68 0.92 -8.39
C SER A 302 9.58 1.25 -6.91
N GLY A 303 8.42 0.97 -6.30
CA GLY A 303 8.22 1.16 -4.85
C GLY A 303 9.13 0.25 -4.04
N GLY A 304 9.15 -1.03 -4.38
CA GLY A 304 10.03 -2.01 -3.77
C GLY A 304 9.33 -2.76 -2.65
N ALA A 305 9.81 -2.62 -1.42
CA ALA A 305 9.28 -3.33 -0.26
C ALA A 305 8.70 -2.37 0.78
N GLY A 306 7.39 -2.44 0.98
CA GLY A 306 6.65 -1.63 1.94
C GLY A 306 5.22 -1.48 1.46
N SER A 307 4.55 -0.43 1.92
CA SER A 307 3.30 0.04 1.34
C SER A 307 3.55 1.31 0.55
N ASP A 308 3.76 1.16 -0.75
CA ASP A 308 4.17 2.25 -1.63
C ASP A 308 2.96 2.89 -2.31
N ALA A 309 3.09 4.16 -2.70
CA ALA A 309 2.04 4.96 -3.29
C ALA A 309 2.53 5.76 -4.49
N VAL A 310 1.67 5.88 -5.51
CA VAL A 310 1.81 6.90 -6.55
C VAL A 310 0.68 7.90 -6.40
N VAL A 311 1.04 9.18 -6.28
CA VAL A 311 0.13 10.33 -6.23
C VAL A 311 0.17 11.05 -7.58
N GLY A 312 -0.99 11.22 -8.22
CA GLY A 312 -1.10 11.78 -9.56
C GLY A 312 -0.90 13.29 -9.63
N PRO A 313 -0.73 13.85 -10.83
CA PRO A 313 -0.64 15.28 -11.05
C PRO A 313 -1.97 16.00 -10.73
N PRO A 314 -1.98 17.33 -10.53
CA PRO A 314 -3.16 18.11 -10.13
C PRO A 314 -4.16 18.37 -11.28
N GLN A 315 -4.18 17.51 -12.30
CA GLN A 315 -5.00 17.62 -13.51
C GLN A 315 -5.72 16.29 -13.74
N ASP A 316 -6.80 16.32 -14.50
CA ASP A 316 -7.57 15.13 -14.88
C ASP A 316 -6.65 14.13 -15.59
N THR A 317 -6.55 12.92 -15.05
CA THR A 317 -5.58 11.93 -15.50
C THR A 317 -6.18 10.53 -15.60
N ASP A 318 -5.86 9.86 -16.71
CA ASP A 318 -6.13 8.44 -16.89
C ASP A 318 -5.04 7.59 -16.20
N TRP A 319 -5.47 6.75 -15.28
CA TRP A 319 -4.66 5.76 -14.58
C TRP A 319 -4.92 4.37 -15.14
N HIS A 320 -3.88 3.63 -15.48
CA HIS A 320 -4.03 2.27 -16.02
C HIS A 320 -3.35 1.24 -15.13
N LEU A 321 -4.14 0.47 -14.37
CA LEU A 321 -3.68 -0.69 -13.60
C LEU A 321 -3.69 -1.94 -14.47
N THR A 322 -2.52 -2.35 -14.94
CA THR A 322 -2.36 -3.40 -15.97
C THR A 322 -1.94 -4.75 -15.40
N GLY A 323 -1.33 -4.78 -14.21
CA GLY A 323 -0.86 -5.98 -13.53
C GLY A 323 -0.98 -5.85 -12.02
N ASP A 324 -0.32 -6.77 -11.31
CA ASP A 324 -0.24 -6.74 -9.83
C ASP A 324 0.71 -5.62 -9.40
N GLY A 325 0.17 -4.62 -8.72
CA GLY A 325 0.89 -3.41 -8.30
C GLY A 325 1.65 -2.71 -9.43
N SER A 326 1.14 -2.78 -10.67
CA SER A 326 1.85 -2.30 -11.86
C SER A 326 0.95 -1.72 -12.94
N GLY A 327 1.44 -0.66 -13.57
CA GLY A 327 0.62 0.16 -14.45
C GLY A 327 1.35 1.40 -14.96
N HIS A 328 0.57 2.36 -15.43
CA HIS A 328 1.09 3.66 -15.85
C HIS A 328 0.05 4.77 -15.66
N VAL A 329 0.55 6.00 -15.53
CA VAL A 329 -0.22 7.23 -15.34
C VAL A 329 0.61 8.39 -15.91
N ALA A 330 0.00 9.30 -16.67
CA ALA A 330 0.67 10.50 -17.21
C ALA A 330 2.03 10.23 -17.92
N GLY A 331 2.16 9.10 -18.63
CA GLY A 331 3.41 8.71 -19.30
C GLY A 331 4.50 8.15 -18.38
N VAL A 332 4.22 7.96 -17.09
CA VAL A 332 5.11 7.34 -16.11
C VAL A 332 4.63 5.91 -15.83
N SER A 333 5.54 4.94 -15.90
CA SER A 333 5.24 3.54 -15.52
C SER A 333 5.55 3.31 -14.05
N PHE A 334 4.79 2.46 -13.38
CA PHE A 334 5.04 2.03 -12.00
C PHE A 334 4.95 0.52 -11.85
N VAL A 335 5.72 -0.02 -10.90
CA VAL A 335 5.73 -1.43 -10.50
C VAL A 335 5.94 -1.52 -8.99
N THR A 336 5.49 -2.64 -8.39
CA THR A 336 5.59 -2.88 -6.93
C THR A 336 5.05 -1.69 -6.13
N VAL A 337 3.80 -1.31 -6.42
CA VAL A 337 3.08 -0.22 -5.75
C VAL A 337 1.75 -0.75 -5.26
N GLU A 338 1.39 -0.40 -4.02
CA GLU A 338 0.18 -0.87 -3.36
C GLU A 338 -0.95 0.15 -3.36
N ASN A 339 -0.68 1.44 -3.62
CA ASN A 339 -1.69 2.50 -3.55
C ASN A 339 -1.60 3.45 -4.76
N LEU A 340 -2.76 3.78 -5.33
CA LEU A 340 -2.89 4.79 -6.37
C LEU A 340 -3.79 5.90 -5.83
N ILE A 341 -3.33 7.15 -5.89
CA ILE A 341 -4.00 8.28 -5.25
C ILE A 341 -4.08 9.42 -6.26
N GLY A 342 -5.30 9.83 -6.63
CA GLY A 342 -5.55 11.02 -7.42
C GLY A 342 -5.30 12.30 -6.61
N SER A 343 -5.24 13.43 -7.31
CA SER A 343 -5.08 14.74 -6.67
C SER A 343 -6.44 15.29 -6.22
N ALA A 344 -6.45 16.32 -5.38
CA ALA A 344 -7.71 16.93 -4.95
C ALA A 344 -8.35 17.76 -6.08
N GLY A 345 -9.66 17.60 -6.30
CA GLY A 345 -10.46 18.48 -7.15
C GLY A 345 -10.25 18.34 -8.66
N ASN A 346 -9.72 17.22 -9.12
CA ASN A 346 -9.64 16.84 -10.54
C ASN A 346 -10.69 15.76 -10.88
N GLU A 347 -10.70 15.31 -12.13
CA GLU A 347 -11.57 14.23 -12.62
C GLU A 347 -10.69 13.09 -13.18
N ASP A 348 -10.13 12.26 -12.30
CA ASP A 348 -9.29 11.12 -12.67
C ASP A 348 -10.14 9.92 -13.12
N THR A 349 -9.56 9.06 -13.98
CA THR A 349 -10.21 7.79 -14.36
C THR A 349 -9.26 6.61 -14.15
N PHE A 350 -9.65 5.68 -13.28
CA PHE A 350 -8.92 4.46 -12.96
C PHE A 350 -9.38 3.30 -13.83
N PHE A 351 -8.63 3.01 -14.90
CA PHE A 351 -8.80 1.84 -15.74
C PHE A 351 -8.12 0.62 -15.12
N VAL A 352 -8.90 -0.39 -14.73
CA VAL A 352 -8.40 -1.65 -14.18
C VAL A 352 -8.52 -2.77 -15.21
N GLY A 353 -7.38 -3.24 -15.72
CA GLY A 353 -7.34 -4.35 -16.66
C GLY A 353 -7.67 -5.71 -16.03
N ALA A 354 -7.83 -6.73 -16.87
CA ALA A 354 -8.15 -8.09 -16.43
C ALA A 354 -7.10 -8.70 -15.46
N ALA A 355 -5.83 -8.32 -15.62
CA ALA A 355 -4.74 -8.74 -14.74
C ALA A 355 -4.39 -7.70 -13.65
N GLY A 356 -5.04 -6.52 -13.66
CA GLY A 356 -4.78 -5.45 -12.70
C GLY A 356 -5.16 -5.90 -11.29
N LYS A 357 -4.25 -5.76 -10.32
CA LYS A 357 -4.50 -6.05 -8.91
C LYS A 357 -3.74 -5.05 -8.07
N LEU A 358 -4.30 -4.73 -6.91
CA LEU A 358 -3.71 -3.78 -5.97
C LEU A 358 -4.07 -4.23 -4.56
N SER A 359 -3.07 -4.33 -3.67
CA SER A 359 -3.30 -4.77 -2.29
C SER A 359 -3.74 -3.65 -1.35
N GLY A 360 -3.47 -2.39 -1.70
CA GLY A 360 -3.99 -1.22 -1.02
C GLY A 360 -5.22 -0.65 -1.72
N VAL A 361 -5.26 0.68 -1.88
CA VAL A 361 -6.44 1.43 -2.34
C VAL A 361 -6.20 2.19 -3.65
N MET A 362 -7.24 2.28 -4.47
CA MET A 362 -7.36 3.29 -5.54
C MET A 362 -8.25 4.42 -5.01
N ALA A 363 -7.65 5.56 -4.71
CA ALA A 363 -8.33 6.72 -4.15
C ALA A 363 -8.41 7.85 -5.19
N GLY A 364 -9.59 8.43 -5.40
CA GLY A 364 -9.77 9.59 -6.30
C GLY A 364 -9.11 10.87 -5.75
N GLY A 365 -9.12 11.03 -4.43
CA GLY A 365 -8.62 12.23 -3.76
C GLY A 365 -9.74 13.01 -3.09
N ASP A 366 -9.42 14.17 -2.54
CA ASP A 366 -10.40 15.03 -1.88
C ASP A 366 -11.18 15.86 -2.92
N ALA A 367 -12.48 15.63 -3.02
CA ALA A 367 -13.37 16.27 -4.00
C ALA A 367 -12.92 16.07 -5.46
N GLY A 368 -13.79 16.43 -6.40
CA GLY A 368 -13.58 16.07 -7.80
C GLY A 368 -14.69 15.14 -8.26
N PHE A 369 -14.47 14.48 -9.40
CA PHE A 369 -15.36 13.45 -9.93
C PHE A 369 -14.52 12.36 -10.59
N ASP A 370 -14.09 11.40 -9.78
CA ASP A 370 -13.11 10.38 -10.17
C ASP A 370 -13.77 9.05 -10.49
N SER A 371 -13.55 8.46 -11.64
CA SER A 371 -14.28 7.25 -12.05
C SER A 371 -13.43 5.99 -12.03
N MET A 372 -14.07 4.81 -11.85
CA MET A 372 -13.42 3.51 -12.07
C MET A 372 -13.99 2.83 -13.30
N VAL A 373 -13.11 2.33 -14.17
CA VAL A 373 -13.48 1.50 -15.33
C VAL A 373 -12.81 0.14 -15.23
N LEU A 374 -13.60 -0.93 -15.05
CA LEU A 374 -13.10 -2.30 -15.20
C LEU A 374 -13.05 -2.63 -16.70
N ASP A 375 -11.85 -2.55 -17.28
CA ASP A 375 -11.62 -2.60 -18.72
C ASP A 375 -11.42 -4.04 -19.21
N GLY A 376 -12.53 -4.78 -19.24
CA GLY A 376 -12.63 -6.12 -19.82
C GLY A 376 -12.29 -7.27 -18.87
N GLY A 377 -11.99 -8.43 -19.47
CA GLY A 377 -11.82 -9.71 -18.75
C GLY A 377 -13.08 -10.58 -18.75
N THR A 378 -12.91 -11.84 -18.35
CA THR A 378 -14.01 -12.80 -18.20
C THR A 378 -13.90 -13.42 -16.81
N PHE A 379 -14.93 -13.24 -15.99
CA PHE A 379 -14.96 -13.66 -14.59
C PHE A 379 -16.15 -14.57 -14.32
N ALA A 380 -15.96 -15.57 -13.45
CA ALA A 380 -17.07 -16.37 -12.97
C ALA A 380 -17.95 -15.54 -12.04
N SER A 381 -17.36 -14.77 -11.14
CA SER A 381 -18.09 -13.88 -10.24
C SER A 381 -17.40 -12.53 -10.04
N VAL A 382 -18.21 -11.47 -10.06
CA VAL A 382 -17.82 -10.12 -9.64
C VAL A 382 -18.78 -9.66 -8.55
N LYS A 383 -18.23 -9.27 -7.40
CA LYS A 383 -19.01 -8.81 -6.25
C LYS A 383 -18.64 -7.38 -5.89
N TYR A 384 -19.63 -6.55 -5.61
CA TYR A 384 -19.47 -5.17 -5.13
C TYR A 384 -20.02 -5.11 -3.72
N VAL A 385 -19.30 -4.43 -2.84
CA VAL A 385 -19.76 -4.14 -1.47
C VAL A 385 -19.44 -2.68 -1.20
N ALA A 386 -20.47 -1.85 -1.08
CA ALA A 386 -20.31 -0.45 -0.70
C ALA A 386 -19.98 -0.36 0.80
N THR A 387 -19.03 0.50 1.16
CA THR A 387 -18.70 0.84 2.56
C THR A 387 -19.02 2.28 2.89
N GLY A 388 -19.33 3.09 1.88
CA GLY A 388 -19.77 4.47 1.99
C GLY A 388 -20.26 4.96 0.64
N GLN A 389 -20.55 6.27 0.56
CA GLN A 389 -21.12 6.92 -0.61
C GLN A 389 -20.26 6.70 -1.87
N THR A 390 -18.94 6.74 -1.67
CA THR A 390 -17.93 6.79 -2.72
C THR A 390 -16.82 5.74 -2.53
N SER A 391 -17.05 4.77 -1.63
CA SER A 391 -16.03 3.82 -1.21
C SER A 391 -16.57 2.41 -1.08
N GLY A 392 -15.70 1.42 -1.28
CA GLY A 392 -16.11 0.03 -1.21
C GLY A 392 -15.06 -0.94 -1.71
N THR A 393 -15.53 -2.16 -1.97
CA THR A 393 -14.71 -3.23 -2.52
C THR A 393 -15.34 -3.87 -3.74
N ILE A 394 -14.47 -4.27 -4.68
CA ILE A 394 -14.84 -5.09 -5.84
C ILE A 394 -14.03 -6.39 -5.79
N ILE A 395 -14.73 -7.53 -5.79
CA ILE A 395 -14.12 -8.86 -5.71
C ILE A 395 -14.34 -9.58 -7.04
N ARG A 396 -13.27 -9.76 -7.82
CA ARG A 396 -13.28 -10.47 -9.12
C ARG A 396 -12.64 -11.86 -8.95
N ASP A 397 -13.44 -12.92 -8.99
CA ASP A 397 -12.99 -14.31 -8.77
C ASP A 397 -12.09 -14.48 -7.52
N GLY A 398 -12.41 -13.73 -6.45
CA GLY A 398 -11.67 -13.73 -5.17
C GLY A 398 -10.53 -12.72 -5.08
N VAL A 399 -10.20 -12.00 -6.14
CA VAL A 399 -9.26 -10.87 -6.12
C VAL A 399 -9.99 -9.62 -5.65
N VAL A 400 -9.58 -9.07 -4.52
CA VAL A 400 -10.17 -7.86 -3.93
C VAL A 400 -9.49 -6.62 -4.47
N LEU A 401 -10.27 -5.62 -4.84
CA LEU A 401 -9.88 -4.24 -5.11
C LEU A 401 -10.58 -3.35 -4.10
N HIS A 402 -9.86 -2.41 -3.49
CA HIS A 402 -10.44 -1.39 -2.62
C HIS A 402 -10.45 -0.05 -3.37
N TYR A 403 -11.53 0.70 -3.21
CA TYR A 403 -11.65 2.05 -3.75
C TYR A 403 -12.21 3.02 -2.72
N ASP A 404 -11.84 4.30 -2.86
CA ASP A 404 -12.29 5.40 -2.02
C ASP A 404 -12.40 6.69 -2.84
N GLY A 405 -13.45 7.47 -2.64
CA GLY A 405 -13.69 8.71 -3.41
C GLY A 405 -13.81 8.48 -4.91
N LEU A 406 -14.45 7.39 -5.37
CA LEU A 406 -14.71 7.17 -6.80
C LEU A 406 -16.20 7.16 -7.14
N GLU A 407 -16.57 7.97 -8.15
CA GLU A 407 -17.88 8.13 -8.76
C GLU A 407 -17.77 8.39 -10.30
N PRO A 408 -18.29 7.53 -11.22
CA PRO A 408 -18.95 6.26 -11.02
C PRO A 408 -18.10 5.02 -11.33
N ILE A 409 -18.69 3.85 -11.13
CA ILE A 409 -18.09 2.56 -11.52
C ILE A 409 -18.71 2.07 -12.83
N ILE A 410 -17.86 1.83 -13.82
CA ILE A 410 -18.21 1.23 -15.11
C ILE A 410 -17.53 -0.13 -15.23
N ASP A 411 -18.31 -1.22 -15.30
CA ASP A 411 -17.79 -2.57 -15.50
C ASP A 411 -18.10 -3.12 -16.90
N ASN A 412 -17.06 -3.10 -17.75
CA ASN A 412 -17.09 -3.63 -19.11
C ASN A 412 -16.68 -5.11 -19.20
N SER A 413 -16.46 -5.80 -18.08
CA SER A 413 -16.11 -7.22 -18.04
C SER A 413 -17.28 -8.14 -18.40
N VAL A 414 -16.97 -9.35 -18.84
CA VAL A 414 -17.95 -10.42 -19.08
C VAL A 414 -18.05 -11.27 -17.82
N VAL A 415 -19.23 -11.31 -17.19
CA VAL A 415 -19.41 -11.94 -15.88
C VAL A 415 -20.53 -12.99 -15.91
N ALA A 416 -20.32 -14.14 -15.27
CA ALA A 416 -21.38 -15.13 -15.10
C ALA A 416 -22.33 -14.78 -13.96
N ASP A 417 -21.81 -14.57 -12.75
CA ASP A 417 -22.58 -14.21 -11.56
C ASP A 417 -22.15 -12.85 -11.01
N ARG A 418 -23.06 -11.88 -11.05
CA ARG A 418 -22.81 -10.53 -10.55
C ARG A 418 -23.57 -10.33 -9.25
N VAL A 419 -22.88 -9.90 -8.20
CA VAL A 419 -23.49 -9.62 -6.88
C VAL A 419 -23.21 -8.16 -6.53
N ILE A 420 -24.24 -7.38 -6.30
CA ILE A 420 -24.11 -6.00 -5.83
C ILE A 420 -24.73 -5.94 -4.44
N THR A 421 -23.94 -5.61 -3.44
CA THR A 421 -24.41 -5.26 -2.10
C THR A 421 -24.30 -3.75 -1.96
N THR A 422 -25.43 -3.10 -1.71
CA THR A 422 -25.49 -1.66 -1.43
C THR A 422 -24.95 -1.39 -0.01
N SER A 423 -25.26 -0.22 0.56
CA SER A 423 -24.62 0.20 1.81
C SER A 423 -25.35 -0.39 3.03
N ASN A 424 -24.93 -0.05 4.25
CA ASN A 424 -25.71 -0.35 5.46
C ASN A 424 -26.51 0.88 5.94
N ALA A 425 -26.72 1.84 5.06
CA ALA A 425 -27.58 3.01 5.30
C ALA A 425 -28.84 2.86 4.46
N ASP A 426 -29.91 3.52 4.87
CA ASP A 426 -31.19 3.56 4.12
C ASP A 426 -30.95 3.89 2.64
N ASP A 427 -31.06 2.88 1.80
CA ASP A 427 -30.78 2.95 0.38
C ASP A 427 -32.07 3.24 -0.41
N GLU A 428 -32.03 4.25 -1.28
CA GLU A 428 -33.04 4.45 -2.32
C GLU A 428 -32.40 4.10 -3.66
N ALA A 429 -32.68 2.92 -4.20
CA ALA A 429 -31.99 2.39 -5.37
C ALA A 429 -32.93 2.19 -6.58
N THR A 430 -32.41 2.44 -7.78
CA THR A 430 -33.09 2.12 -9.05
C THR A 430 -32.22 1.25 -9.94
N LEU A 431 -32.79 0.14 -10.44
CA LEU A 431 -32.21 -0.69 -11.49
C LEU A 431 -32.85 -0.36 -12.85
N SER A 432 -32.01 0.08 -13.79
CA SER A 432 -32.42 0.46 -15.15
C SER A 432 -31.66 -0.31 -16.23
N ASP A 433 -32.29 -0.52 -17.39
CA ASP A 433 -31.71 -1.19 -18.55
C ASP A 433 -31.36 -0.21 -19.68
N ASN A 434 -30.08 -0.17 -20.04
CA ASN A 434 -29.53 0.72 -21.07
C ASN A 434 -29.35 -0.02 -22.41
N GLY A 435 -29.99 -1.18 -22.59
CA GLY A 435 -29.86 -2.03 -23.77
C GLY A 435 -28.78 -3.11 -23.59
N ALA A 436 -27.50 -2.74 -23.75
CA ALA A 436 -26.40 -3.69 -23.59
C ALA A 436 -25.98 -3.87 -22.11
N THR A 437 -26.11 -2.81 -21.32
CA THR A 437 -25.74 -2.76 -19.90
C THR A 437 -26.97 -2.53 -19.03
N LEU A 438 -26.80 -2.75 -17.72
CA LEU A 438 -27.70 -2.28 -16.68
C LEU A 438 -26.99 -1.24 -15.82
N THR A 439 -27.74 -0.37 -15.16
CA THR A 439 -27.23 0.55 -14.14
C THR A 439 -28.04 0.36 -12.87
N LEU A 440 -27.35 0.15 -11.74
CA LEU A 440 -27.91 0.32 -10.40
C LEU A 440 -27.42 1.67 -9.87
N SER A 441 -28.34 2.59 -9.57
CA SER A 441 -28.03 3.94 -9.07
C SER A 441 -28.70 4.18 -7.72
N SER A 442 -28.06 4.99 -6.88
CA SER A 442 -28.71 5.59 -5.71
C SER A 442 -29.49 6.84 -6.16
N ASP A 443 -30.78 6.89 -5.81
CA ASP A 443 -31.69 8.02 -6.01
C ASP A 443 -31.82 8.90 -4.74
N SER A 444 -31.17 8.49 -3.65
CA SER A 444 -31.13 9.23 -2.38
C SER A 444 -30.62 10.66 -2.60
N LEU A 445 -31.17 11.63 -1.85
CA LEU A 445 -30.71 13.03 -1.89
C LEU A 445 -29.21 13.16 -1.58
N ILE A 446 -28.70 12.26 -0.75
CA ILE A 446 -27.29 12.04 -0.50
C ILE A 446 -27.07 10.57 -0.85
N PRO A 447 -26.30 10.24 -1.91
CA PRO A 447 -26.03 8.87 -2.29
C PRO A 447 -25.42 8.09 -1.13
N THR A 448 -25.80 6.82 -1.03
CA THR A 448 -25.35 5.90 0.03
C THR A 448 -24.36 4.87 -0.48
N PHE A 449 -24.35 4.66 -1.80
CA PHE A 449 -23.40 3.84 -2.54
C PHE A 449 -23.22 4.44 -3.95
N GLU A 450 -22.14 4.03 -4.62
CA GLU A 450 -21.85 4.51 -5.97
C GLU A 450 -22.71 3.84 -7.05
N SER A 451 -23.09 4.60 -8.08
CA SER A 451 -23.69 4.07 -9.30
C SER A 451 -22.78 3.09 -10.03
N ILE A 452 -23.32 1.91 -10.34
CA ILE A 452 -22.59 0.86 -11.05
C ILE A 452 -23.30 0.59 -12.37
N THR A 453 -22.60 0.86 -13.48
CA THR A 453 -23.04 0.49 -14.83
C THR A 453 -22.27 -0.74 -15.30
N PHE A 454 -22.96 -1.80 -15.67
CA PHE A 454 -22.33 -3.10 -15.93
C PHE A 454 -22.95 -3.88 -17.10
N ASN A 455 -22.12 -4.67 -17.78
CA ASN A 455 -22.61 -5.66 -18.75
C ASN A 455 -23.51 -6.71 -18.08
N LYS A 456 -24.62 -7.06 -18.76
CA LYS A 456 -25.57 -8.07 -18.28
C LYS A 456 -24.88 -9.40 -17.98
N PRO A 457 -25.07 -9.99 -16.79
CA PRO A 457 -24.47 -11.27 -16.45
C PRO A 457 -25.10 -12.41 -17.25
N SER A 458 -24.33 -13.48 -17.49
CA SER A 458 -24.81 -14.64 -18.26
C SER A 458 -25.58 -15.67 -17.43
N THR A 459 -25.40 -15.70 -16.11
CA THR A 459 -26.03 -16.67 -15.20
C THR A 459 -26.94 -15.98 -14.18
N SER A 460 -26.43 -15.03 -13.40
CA SER A 460 -27.26 -14.37 -12.38
C SER A 460 -26.84 -12.91 -12.09
N LEU A 461 -27.84 -12.10 -11.74
CA LEU A 461 -27.70 -10.83 -11.04
C LEU A 461 -28.31 -10.98 -9.63
N THR A 462 -27.51 -10.71 -8.61
CA THR A 462 -27.97 -10.62 -7.22
C THR A 462 -27.81 -9.19 -6.73
N ILE A 463 -28.88 -8.62 -6.16
CA ILE A 463 -28.84 -7.34 -5.44
C ILE A 463 -29.15 -7.64 -3.98
N ASN A 464 -28.28 -7.19 -3.09
CA ASN A 464 -28.50 -7.21 -1.65
C ASN A 464 -28.64 -5.76 -1.19
N LEU A 465 -29.71 -5.46 -0.44
CA LEU A 465 -29.99 -4.08 -0.01
C LEU A 465 -29.23 -3.66 1.26
N GLY A 466 -28.56 -4.60 1.91
CA GLY A 466 -27.70 -4.30 3.06
C GLY A 466 -28.48 -4.34 4.36
N ASP A 467 -27.82 -4.02 5.48
CA ASP A 467 -28.48 -3.97 6.77
C ASP A 467 -28.88 -2.52 7.12
N ASP A 468 -30.08 -2.31 7.64
CA ASP A 468 -30.53 -0.99 8.09
C ASP A 468 -29.89 -0.60 9.45
N LEU A 469 -29.01 0.42 9.48
CA LEU A 469 -28.45 0.98 10.73
C LEU A 469 -29.39 1.96 11.48
N GLY A 470 -30.60 2.17 10.97
CA GLY A 470 -31.47 3.26 11.41
C GLY A 470 -32.47 2.93 12.53
N ILE A 471 -33.45 3.84 12.70
CA ILE A 471 -34.51 3.70 13.71
C ILE A 471 -35.53 2.66 13.20
N PRO A 472 -35.86 1.60 13.96
CA PRO A 472 -36.66 0.43 13.49
C PRO A 472 -38.00 0.71 12.80
N ILE A 473 -38.52 1.94 12.89
CA ILE A 473 -39.83 2.34 12.33
C ILE A 473 -39.69 3.20 11.07
N LEU A 474 -38.59 3.95 10.93
CA LEU A 474 -38.42 4.98 9.89
C LEU A 474 -37.40 4.59 8.82
N SER A 475 -36.42 3.78 9.18
CA SER A 475 -35.35 3.31 8.31
C SER A 475 -35.84 2.17 7.43
N LYS A 476 -35.43 2.23 6.16
CA LYS A 476 -35.76 1.23 5.15
C LYS A 476 -34.85 1.34 3.94
N ASP A 477 -34.63 0.21 3.30
CA ASP A 477 -34.10 0.14 1.95
C ASP A 477 -35.23 0.01 0.92
N THR A 478 -35.02 0.61 -0.24
CA THR A 478 -35.97 0.56 -1.35
C THR A 478 -35.27 0.27 -2.67
N LEU A 479 -35.83 -0.64 -3.46
CA LEU A 479 -35.38 -0.95 -4.80
C LEU A 479 -36.52 -0.80 -5.80
N THR A 480 -36.35 0.10 -6.76
CA THR A 480 -37.23 0.20 -7.94
C THR A 480 -36.59 -0.48 -9.14
N ILE A 481 -37.27 -1.50 -9.67
CA ILE A 481 -36.95 -2.13 -10.94
C ILE A 481 -37.91 -1.57 -11.99
N ASN A 482 -37.37 -0.76 -12.90
CA ASN A 482 -38.11 -0.20 -14.02
C ASN A 482 -38.31 -1.28 -15.10
N ALA A 483 -37.78 -1.07 -16.31
CA ALA A 483 -37.76 -2.10 -17.34
C ALA A 483 -36.38 -2.76 -17.36
N VAL A 484 -36.32 -4.08 -17.20
CA VAL A 484 -35.08 -4.86 -17.17
C VAL A 484 -35.22 -6.14 -17.99
N ASN A 485 -34.27 -6.38 -18.89
CA ASN A 485 -34.19 -7.63 -19.64
C ASN A 485 -32.82 -8.31 -19.45
N LEU A 486 -32.83 -9.36 -18.62
CA LEU A 486 -31.71 -10.28 -18.34
C LEU A 486 -31.70 -11.52 -19.25
N GLY A 487 -32.68 -11.66 -20.15
CA GLY A 487 -32.82 -12.85 -20.99
C GLY A 487 -33.01 -14.11 -20.14
N SER A 488 -32.04 -15.03 -20.20
CA SER A 488 -32.05 -16.29 -19.44
C SER A 488 -31.36 -16.21 -18.08
N ALA A 489 -30.68 -15.12 -17.74
CA ALA A 489 -30.02 -14.98 -16.45
C ALA A 489 -31.05 -14.76 -15.33
N ALA A 490 -30.79 -15.31 -14.14
CA ALA A 490 -31.66 -15.16 -12.98
C ALA A 490 -31.47 -13.79 -12.31
N LEU A 491 -32.54 -13.27 -11.70
CA LEU A 491 -32.52 -12.12 -10.80
C LEU A 491 -32.82 -12.60 -9.38
N PHE A 492 -31.94 -12.25 -8.45
CA PHE A 492 -32.12 -12.40 -7.02
C PHE A 492 -32.10 -11.01 -6.38
N VAL A 493 -33.08 -10.70 -5.54
CA VAL A 493 -33.10 -9.51 -4.69
C VAL A 493 -33.28 -9.98 -3.25
N ASN A 494 -32.33 -9.62 -2.39
CA ASN A 494 -32.37 -9.92 -0.97
C ASN A 494 -32.42 -8.60 -0.20
N GLY A 495 -33.48 -8.39 0.57
CA GLY A 495 -33.60 -7.27 1.48
C GLY A 495 -32.49 -7.28 2.54
N GLN A 496 -32.41 -8.40 3.27
CA GLN A 496 -31.53 -8.65 4.42
C GLN A 496 -32.20 -8.22 5.72
N ASP A 497 -31.45 -7.69 6.70
CA ASP A 497 -32.01 -7.29 7.98
C ASP A 497 -32.44 -5.81 7.89
N GLY A 498 -33.68 -5.51 8.22
CA GLY A 498 -34.19 -4.15 8.09
C GLY A 498 -35.63 -4.14 7.61
N LYS A 499 -36.08 -2.99 7.11
CA LYS A 499 -37.33 -2.90 6.35
C LYS A 499 -36.99 -2.70 4.89
N ASP A 500 -37.37 -3.67 4.07
CA ASP A 500 -37.11 -3.61 2.64
C ASP A 500 -38.38 -3.45 1.82
N GLU A 501 -38.35 -2.54 0.84
CA GLU A 501 -39.40 -2.38 -0.16
C GLU A 501 -38.87 -2.58 -1.58
N VAL A 502 -39.36 -3.61 -2.28
CA VAL A 502 -39.02 -3.87 -3.68
C VAL A 502 -40.22 -3.59 -4.58
N THR A 503 -40.04 -2.72 -5.58
CA THR A 503 -41.08 -2.35 -6.56
C THR A 503 -40.65 -2.72 -7.97
N ILE A 504 -41.44 -3.55 -8.66
CA ILE A 504 -41.30 -3.86 -10.08
C ILE A 504 -42.38 -3.08 -10.85
N SER A 505 -41.97 -1.94 -11.43
CA SER A 505 -42.86 -0.97 -12.07
C SER A 505 -42.84 -1.04 -13.60
N GLY A 506 -41.81 -1.63 -14.21
CA GLY A 506 -41.71 -1.87 -15.65
C GLY A 506 -41.58 -3.35 -16.01
N THR A 507 -41.42 -3.62 -17.31
CA THR A 507 -41.36 -5.00 -17.79
C THR A 507 -40.05 -5.65 -17.37
N LEU A 508 -40.15 -6.75 -16.62
CA LEU A 508 -39.03 -7.58 -16.20
C LEU A 508 -38.99 -8.87 -17.01
N THR A 509 -37.86 -9.18 -17.64
CA THR A 509 -37.59 -10.47 -18.30
C THR A 509 -36.33 -11.10 -17.72
N ALA A 510 -36.44 -12.32 -17.20
CA ALA A 510 -35.31 -13.04 -16.57
C ALA A 510 -35.51 -14.57 -16.64
N GLY A 511 -34.46 -15.36 -16.41
CA GLY A 511 -34.55 -16.81 -16.30
C GLY A 511 -35.35 -17.27 -15.08
N ALA A 512 -35.02 -16.74 -13.91
CA ALA A 512 -35.80 -16.88 -12.68
C ALA A 512 -35.83 -15.53 -11.97
N VAL A 513 -36.89 -15.26 -11.22
CA VAL A 513 -37.00 -14.07 -10.37
C VAL A 513 -37.25 -14.53 -8.94
N ASN A 514 -36.36 -14.18 -8.02
CA ASN A 514 -36.54 -14.39 -6.60
C ASN A 514 -36.37 -13.06 -5.86
N VAL A 515 -37.38 -12.67 -5.08
CA VAL A 515 -37.37 -11.43 -4.30
C VAL A 515 -37.72 -11.76 -2.86
N ASN A 516 -36.84 -11.36 -1.95
CA ASN A 516 -36.98 -11.43 -0.51
C ASN A 516 -36.95 -10.01 0.05
N ALA A 517 -38.02 -9.58 0.73
CA ALA A 517 -38.15 -8.25 1.34
C ALA A 517 -39.34 -8.28 2.33
N GLU A 518 -39.64 -7.21 3.04
CA GLU A 518 -40.85 -7.08 3.85
C GLU A 518 -42.03 -6.72 2.94
N LYS A 519 -41.79 -5.86 1.95
CA LYS A 519 -42.84 -5.39 1.04
C LYS A 519 -42.41 -5.49 -0.42
N ILE A 520 -43.24 -6.16 -1.21
CA ILE A 520 -42.99 -6.40 -2.63
C ILE A 520 -44.20 -5.91 -3.42
N SER A 521 -43.99 -4.99 -4.36
CA SER A 521 -45.02 -4.46 -5.23
C SER A 521 -44.70 -4.77 -6.69
N VAL A 522 -45.65 -5.35 -7.43
CA VAL A 522 -45.55 -5.60 -8.86
C VAL A 522 -46.74 -4.96 -9.54
N SER A 523 -46.49 -4.04 -10.46
CA SER A 523 -47.54 -3.30 -11.17
C SER A 523 -47.42 -3.39 -12.70
N SER A 524 -46.51 -4.25 -13.18
CA SER A 524 -46.19 -4.42 -14.60
C SER A 524 -46.03 -5.89 -15.00
N THR A 525 -45.44 -6.13 -16.17
CA THR A 525 -45.25 -7.48 -16.73
C THR A 525 -43.97 -8.13 -16.20
N VAL A 526 -44.07 -9.37 -15.71
CA VAL A 526 -42.93 -10.23 -15.38
C VAL A 526 -42.96 -11.47 -16.29
N ASN A 527 -41.94 -11.61 -17.14
CA ASN A 527 -41.71 -12.76 -18.01
C ASN A 527 -40.54 -13.57 -17.47
N ALA A 528 -40.79 -14.76 -16.92
CA ALA A 528 -39.70 -15.59 -16.38
C ALA A 528 -39.88 -17.10 -16.51
N GLY A 529 -38.82 -17.86 -16.27
CA GLY A 529 -38.92 -19.32 -16.11
C GLY A 529 -39.69 -19.70 -14.83
N SER A 530 -39.45 -18.96 -13.74
CA SER A 530 -40.18 -19.07 -12.47
C SER A 530 -40.14 -17.75 -11.70
N VAL A 531 -41.11 -17.53 -10.82
CA VAL A 531 -41.16 -16.39 -9.90
C VAL A 531 -41.40 -16.90 -8.48
N THR A 532 -40.55 -16.47 -7.55
CA THR A 532 -40.74 -16.62 -6.11
C THR A 532 -40.69 -15.24 -5.46
N LEU A 533 -41.74 -14.82 -4.78
CA LEU A 533 -41.76 -13.60 -3.98
C LEU A 533 -41.99 -13.98 -2.53
N THR A 534 -41.08 -13.61 -1.65
CA THR A 534 -41.11 -13.91 -0.23
C THR A 534 -41.13 -12.61 0.54
N ALA A 535 -42.31 -12.21 0.99
CA ALA A 535 -42.48 -11.18 1.99
C ALA A 535 -42.30 -11.78 3.39
N ALA A 536 -41.31 -11.34 4.15
CA ALA A 536 -41.10 -11.78 5.54
C ALA A 536 -40.86 -10.57 6.42
N ALA A 537 -41.44 -10.52 7.61
CA ALA A 537 -41.21 -9.45 8.58
C ALA A 537 -41.24 -10.04 9.99
N ALA A 538 -40.32 -9.62 10.85
CA ALA A 538 -40.27 -10.01 12.25
C ALA A 538 -40.06 -8.78 13.15
N ASP A 539 -40.72 -8.75 14.30
CA ASP A 539 -40.64 -7.64 15.25
C ASP A 539 -40.90 -8.16 16.67
N ASP A 540 -40.04 -7.79 17.63
CA ASP A 540 -40.23 -8.09 19.06
C ASP A 540 -40.92 -6.96 19.83
N GLY A 541 -41.09 -5.83 19.17
CA GLY A 541 -41.77 -4.64 19.66
C GLY A 541 -41.09 -3.97 20.83
N GLU A 542 -39.86 -4.31 21.23
CA GLU A 542 -39.28 -3.74 22.45
C GLU A 542 -39.07 -2.22 22.34
N ILE A 543 -39.72 -1.45 23.22
CA ILE A 543 -39.49 -0.02 23.42
C ILE A 543 -39.06 0.24 24.87
N THR A 544 -38.28 1.30 25.09
CA THR A 544 -37.86 1.73 26.43
C THR A 544 -39.05 2.01 27.36
N GLY A 545 -39.00 1.49 28.59
CA GLY A 545 -39.99 1.79 29.65
C GLY A 545 -41.13 0.79 29.81
N GLY A 546 -40.97 -0.46 29.36
CA GLY A 546 -41.97 -1.53 29.54
C GLY A 546 -43.20 -1.40 28.65
N ALA A 547 -43.04 -0.73 27.51
CA ALA A 547 -44.03 -0.70 26.45
C ALA A 547 -43.50 -1.47 25.25
N TYR A 548 -44.36 -2.29 24.63
CA TYR A 548 -44.01 -3.09 23.47
C TYR A 548 -44.94 -2.75 22.30
N PHE A 549 -44.41 -2.51 21.11
CA PHE A 549 -45.15 -2.20 19.89
C PHE A 549 -44.60 -3.02 18.71
N ALA A 550 -45.09 -4.25 18.57
CA ALA A 550 -44.69 -5.14 17.49
C ALA A 550 -45.65 -5.02 16.29
N THR A 551 -45.19 -4.47 15.17
CA THR A 551 -46.00 -4.26 13.96
C THR A 551 -45.29 -4.73 12.69
N PRO A 552 -44.93 -6.02 12.58
CA PRO A 552 -44.25 -6.52 11.39
C PRO A 552 -45.23 -6.56 10.20
N GLU A 553 -44.81 -6.00 9.06
CA GLU A 553 -45.61 -5.92 7.83
C GLU A 553 -44.96 -6.73 6.71
N ALA A 554 -45.57 -7.85 6.33
CA ALA A 554 -45.16 -8.69 5.21
C ALA A 554 -46.20 -8.61 4.08
N ILE A 555 -45.92 -7.85 3.02
CA ILE A 555 -46.91 -7.53 1.99
C ILE A 555 -46.38 -7.86 0.59
N ILE A 556 -47.17 -8.61 -0.17
CA ILE A 556 -47.01 -8.75 -1.63
C ILE A 556 -48.23 -8.13 -2.29
N ASP A 557 -48.07 -7.04 -3.04
CA ASP A 557 -49.12 -6.39 -3.82
C ASP A 557 -48.88 -6.57 -5.32
N LEU A 558 -49.73 -7.35 -5.98
CA LEU A 558 -49.67 -7.63 -7.42
C LEU A 558 -50.69 -6.82 -8.23
N THR A 559 -51.16 -5.69 -7.69
CA THR A 559 -52.18 -4.87 -8.33
C THR A 559 -51.75 -4.42 -9.73
N GLY A 560 -52.50 -4.83 -10.76
CA GLY A 560 -52.21 -4.53 -12.16
C GLY A 560 -51.11 -5.38 -12.80
N ALA A 561 -50.51 -6.32 -12.08
CA ALA A 561 -49.42 -7.14 -12.61
C ALA A 561 -49.90 -8.15 -13.67
N THR A 562 -49.01 -8.43 -14.63
CA THR A 562 -49.13 -9.55 -15.55
C THR A 562 -47.93 -10.47 -15.37
N ILE A 563 -48.12 -11.64 -14.75
CA ILE A 563 -47.05 -12.59 -14.46
C ILE A 563 -47.16 -13.76 -15.44
N ILE A 564 -46.18 -13.89 -16.34
CA ILE A 564 -46.10 -14.94 -17.35
C ILE A 564 -44.87 -15.79 -17.05
N VAL A 565 -45.10 -16.98 -16.52
CA VAL A 565 -44.03 -17.92 -16.20
C VAL A 565 -44.26 -19.31 -16.79
N THR A 566 -43.18 -19.97 -17.21
CA THR A 566 -43.26 -21.34 -17.74
C THR A 566 -43.31 -22.40 -16.65
N GLY A 567 -42.79 -22.09 -15.46
CA GLY A 567 -42.72 -22.95 -14.28
C GLY A 567 -43.66 -22.50 -13.17
N ALA A 568 -43.15 -22.46 -11.95
CA ALA A 568 -43.92 -22.09 -10.76
C ALA A 568 -43.95 -20.57 -10.52
N ALA A 569 -45.11 -20.08 -10.08
CA ALA A 569 -45.30 -18.79 -9.43
C ALA A 569 -45.61 -19.04 -7.95
N GLN A 570 -44.74 -18.59 -7.04
CA GLN A 570 -44.85 -18.79 -5.60
C GLN A 570 -44.82 -17.45 -4.88
N PHE A 571 -45.81 -17.19 -4.04
CA PHE A 571 -45.94 -15.96 -3.27
C PHE A 571 -46.17 -16.28 -1.80
N THR A 572 -45.28 -15.87 -0.92
CA THR A 572 -45.38 -16.15 0.52
C THR A 572 -45.20 -14.86 1.30
N ALA A 573 -46.18 -14.53 2.14
CA ALA A 573 -46.11 -13.43 3.08
C ALA A 573 -46.14 -13.97 4.53
N THR A 574 -45.15 -13.65 5.35
CA THR A 574 -45.06 -14.12 6.74
C THR A 574 -44.72 -12.97 7.67
N ALA A 575 -45.64 -12.63 8.59
CA ALA A 575 -45.38 -11.65 9.64
C ALA A 575 -45.33 -12.34 11.01
N THR A 576 -44.24 -12.14 11.74
CA THR A 576 -43.99 -12.78 13.04
C THR A 576 -43.75 -11.73 14.12
N ALA A 577 -44.64 -11.66 15.10
CA ALA A 577 -44.44 -10.84 16.29
C ALA A 577 -44.07 -11.73 17.47
N ASN A 578 -42.88 -11.55 18.05
CA ASN A 578 -42.39 -12.33 19.20
C ASN A 578 -42.02 -11.39 20.35
N VAL A 579 -42.99 -11.10 21.22
CA VAL A 579 -42.83 -10.13 22.31
C VAL A 579 -42.49 -10.84 23.61
N GLU A 580 -41.32 -10.54 24.19
CA GLU A 580 -40.97 -10.90 25.56
C GLU A 580 -41.13 -9.70 26.50
N ALA A 581 -42.26 -9.68 27.21
CA ALA A 581 -42.64 -8.64 28.14
C ALA A 581 -42.08 -8.89 29.55
N GLU A 582 -41.24 -8.00 30.05
CA GLU A 582 -40.78 -7.98 31.46
C GLU A 582 -41.52 -6.88 32.24
N THR A 583 -41.92 -7.17 33.49
CA THR A 583 -42.61 -6.19 34.36
C THR A 583 -41.82 -4.90 34.52
N ALA A 584 -42.45 -3.77 34.21
CA ALA A 584 -41.89 -2.43 34.43
C ALA A 584 -42.85 -1.55 35.22
N GLU A 585 -42.36 -0.46 35.81
CA GLU A 585 -43.19 0.54 36.47
C GLU A 585 -43.80 1.49 35.43
N VAL A 586 -45.09 1.28 35.11
CA VAL A 586 -45.88 2.19 34.27
C VAL A 586 -46.68 3.12 35.19
N GLY A 587 -45.99 4.11 35.76
CA GLY A 587 -46.59 5.03 36.74
C GLY A 587 -46.71 4.38 38.13
N PRO A 588 -47.89 4.37 38.78
CA PRO A 588 -48.09 3.68 40.07
C PRO A 588 -48.42 2.18 39.92
N LEU A 589 -48.32 1.62 38.71
CA LEU A 589 -48.68 0.25 38.39
C LEU A 589 -47.44 -0.51 37.89
N ALA A 590 -47.12 -1.64 38.51
CA ALA A 590 -46.19 -2.61 37.96
C ALA A 590 -46.91 -3.43 36.87
N GLY A 591 -46.47 -3.33 35.61
CA GLY A 591 -47.09 -4.00 34.48
C GLY A 591 -46.41 -3.69 33.15
N VAL A 592 -46.99 -4.22 32.07
CA VAL A 592 -46.51 -4.01 30.70
C VAL A 592 -47.69 -3.66 29.80
N ILE A 593 -47.46 -2.75 28.84
CA ILE A 593 -48.39 -2.48 27.75
C ILE A 593 -47.79 -3.04 26.46
N ALA A 594 -48.46 -4.00 25.84
CA ALA A 594 -48.05 -4.55 24.55
C ALA A 594 -49.13 -4.30 23.47
N THR A 595 -48.72 -3.71 22.35
CA THR A 595 -49.50 -3.55 21.12
C THR A 595 -48.88 -4.44 20.06
N ILE A 596 -49.64 -5.41 19.55
CA ILE A 596 -49.14 -6.38 18.56
C ILE A 596 -50.08 -6.38 17.37
N LEU A 597 -49.63 -5.86 16.23
CA LEU A 597 -50.42 -5.68 15.01
C LEU A 597 -49.66 -6.18 13.76
N PRO A 598 -49.33 -7.48 13.67
CA PRO A 598 -48.71 -8.05 12.48
C PRO A 598 -49.68 -8.06 11.29
N GLU A 599 -49.16 -7.79 10.10
CA GLU A 599 -49.89 -7.92 8.85
C GLU A 599 -49.13 -8.82 7.87
N ALA A 600 -49.77 -9.90 7.39
CA ALA A 600 -49.27 -10.69 6.27
C ALA A 600 -50.31 -10.75 5.16
N ARG A 601 -49.95 -10.35 3.94
CA ARG A 601 -50.92 -10.23 2.83
C ARG A 601 -50.29 -10.52 1.47
N VAL A 602 -50.96 -11.35 0.66
CA VAL A 602 -50.75 -11.43 -0.79
C VAL A 602 -52.01 -10.93 -1.49
N LYS A 603 -51.90 -9.81 -2.22
CA LYS A 603 -53.03 -9.13 -2.87
C LYS A 603 -52.98 -9.29 -4.38
N PHE A 604 -54.09 -9.79 -4.94
CA PHE A 604 -54.36 -9.82 -6.37
C PHE A 604 -55.48 -8.84 -6.69
N SER A 605 -55.25 -7.88 -7.57
CA SER A 605 -56.24 -6.88 -7.96
C SER A 605 -55.98 -6.46 -9.39
N SER A 606 -56.85 -6.88 -10.32
CA SER A 606 -56.59 -6.75 -11.76
C SER A 606 -55.25 -7.40 -12.15
N THR A 607 -54.98 -8.58 -11.60
CA THR A 607 -53.74 -9.34 -11.80
C THR A 607 -53.99 -10.53 -12.71
N ASP A 608 -53.18 -10.68 -13.75
CA ASP A 608 -53.17 -11.87 -14.62
C ASP A 608 -51.95 -12.73 -14.30
N VAL A 609 -52.16 -14.02 -14.02
CA VAL A 609 -51.07 -14.98 -13.78
C VAL A 609 -51.21 -16.18 -14.71
N THR A 610 -50.21 -16.40 -15.55
CA THR A 610 -50.04 -17.60 -16.37
C THR A 610 -48.82 -18.36 -15.85
N ALA A 611 -49.03 -19.54 -15.28
CA ALA A 611 -47.98 -20.37 -14.69
C ALA A 611 -48.31 -21.87 -14.84
N ALA A 612 -47.31 -22.74 -14.81
CA ALA A 612 -47.55 -24.18 -14.69
C ALA A 612 -48.14 -24.55 -13.32
N SER A 613 -47.79 -23.79 -12.28
CA SER A 613 -48.39 -23.88 -10.95
C SER A 613 -48.36 -22.52 -10.25
N LEU A 614 -49.41 -22.22 -9.48
CA LEU A 614 -49.51 -21.02 -8.65
C LEU A 614 -49.75 -21.43 -7.19
N SER A 615 -48.93 -20.90 -6.27
CA SER A 615 -49.17 -20.97 -4.82
C SER A 615 -49.06 -19.59 -4.19
N ALA A 616 -50.03 -19.24 -3.35
CA ALA A 616 -49.99 -18.01 -2.56
C ALA A 616 -50.34 -18.34 -1.10
N SER A 617 -49.56 -17.84 -0.15
CA SER A 617 -49.78 -18.05 1.28
C SER A 617 -49.53 -16.76 2.06
N SER A 618 -50.37 -16.48 3.05
CA SER A 618 -50.15 -15.43 4.03
C SER A 618 -50.25 -16.02 5.43
N THR A 619 -49.25 -15.80 6.28
CA THR A 619 -49.16 -16.36 7.63
C THR A 619 -48.83 -15.27 8.63
N VAL A 620 -49.60 -15.22 9.71
CA VAL A 620 -49.33 -14.38 10.87
C VAL A 620 -49.02 -15.28 12.05
N THR A 621 -47.90 -15.04 12.72
CA THR A 621 -47.53 -15.70 13.97
C THR A 621 -47.37 -14.65 15.06
N VAL A 622 -48.02 -14.88 16.20
CA VAL A 622 -47.90 -14.01 17.39
C VAL A 622 -47.53 -14.86 18.59
N THR A 623 -46.43 -14.51 19.23
CA THR A 623 -46.01 -15.04 20.53
C THR A 623 -45.89 -13.87 21.50
N LEU A 624 -46.56 -13.96 22.65
CA LEU A 624 -46.41 -13.03 23.76
C LEU A 624 -46.04 -13.82 25.01
N THR A 625 -44.85 -13.55 25.55
CA THR A 625 -44.37 -14.11 26.81
C THR A 625 -44.33 -13.01 27.85
N ALA A 626 -45.13 -13.11 28.91
CA ALA A 626 -45.07 -12.18 30.04
C ALA A 626 -44.30 -12.84 31.20
N LYS A 627 -43.16 -12.26 31.60
CA LYS A 627 -42.39 -12.67 32.78
C LYS A 627 -42.95 -11.96 34.02
N ASP A 628 -43.24 -12.74 35.06
CA ASP A 628 -43.63 -12.25 36.38
C ASP A 628 -42.45 -12.46 37.34
N GLU A 629 -42.01 -11.40 38.03
CA GLU A 629 -41.12 -11.54 39.17
C GLU A 629 -41.93 -12.10 40.35
N SER A 630 -42.17 -13.41 40.35
CA SER A 630 -42.62 -14.06 41.58
C SER A 630 -41.46 -14.00 42.57
N ASP A 631 -41.45 -13.01 43.46
CA ASP A 631 -40.75 -13.15 44.73
C ASP A 631 -41.48 -14.27 45.47
N ALA A 632 -40.98 -15.51 45.32
CA ALA A 632 -41.32 -16.61 46.21
C ALA A 632 -40.69 -16.34 47.59
N GLY A 633 -41.01 -15.18 48.17
CA GLY A 633 -40.87 -14.90 49.58
C GLY A 633 -41.73 -15.91 50.31
N SER A 634 -41.06 -16.84 50.97
CA SER A 634 -41.64 -17.80 51.88
C SER A 634 -42.41 -17.04 52.98
N ASP A 635 -43.71 -16.80 52.76
CA ASP A 635 -44.66 -16.56 53.83
C ASP A 635 -44.92 -17.92 54.52
N ASN A 636 -43.94 -18.34 55.32
CA ASN A 636 -44.23 -19.21 56.45
C ASN A 636 -44.72 -18.31 57.58
N ASP A 637 -46.04 -18.20 57.64
CA ASP A 637 -46.81 -17.90 58.85
C ASP A 637 -46.18 -18.57 60.09
N GLU A 638 -45.50 -17.80 60.94
CA GLU A 638 -45.54 -18.03 62.39
C GLU A 638 -46.33 -16.89 63.05
N LYS A 639 -47.64 -17.11 63.17
CA LYS A 639 -48.44 -16.48 64.23
C LYS A 639 -47.89 -16.93 65.59
N LYS A 640 -47.45 -15.96 66.38
CA LYS A 640 -47.60 -15.96 67.85
C LYS A 640 -48.44 -14.77 68.28
#